data_AF-E1VN45-F1
#
_entry.id   AF-E1VN45-F1
#
_cell.length_a   1.000
_cell.length_b   1.000
_cell.length_c   1.000
_cell.angle_alpha   90.00
_cell.angle_beta   90.00
_cell.angle_gamma   90.00
#
_symmetry.space_group_name_H-M   'P 1'
#
loop_
_entity.id
_entity.type
_entity.pdbx_description
1 polymer ?
#
loop_
_entity_poly.entity_id
_entity_poly.type
_entity_poly.pdbx_seq_one_letter_code
_entity_poly.pdbx_strand_id
1 'polypeptide(L)'
;MSAADYAAYIEHIWHRRLGFTDLLSYAERLGGSPALVATLYRTWLARNEGPLNCVAWFNLGSVLDNDRDAGAAEEAFRKAIELNPKLYHAHINLGLVLERKGQPEQAIAQWRVVEEGADPTNVEQRDLLTMALNHIGRLLENRRQYQPASAALEKSLCINPNQEDAIHHLIFERQKQCAWPIYAPVGTLDAEALRACTSALAMLNVSDDPAEQLEIARRYIERKLPKLPPRLAPNRYHHEKIRIAYASGDFCTHPVAMLTVQLFELHDRSQFDVYAICWSPNDGGTLRQRIIDAADHYLPVHDKSEDEIARLIRENEIDILVDLQGQTSGAKIHMIAQQPAPIQITYLGLPATTAQPGIEYVIADRYIIPKKYAKDYSEKPIYMPDVYQVSDQKRVPGKTLTRKEYGLPARKTVLCSLNNNHKITPEVFDVWMNILRRVPNSVLWLLADNEWAKENLIKEAKARGIPAKQLVFAERSGQGDYLARYAVADLFLDTFPFNAGTTANDALWMGLPVLTMSGRAFASRMAGALLTAAGLPELITHDLQGYEELAVQLASDKKALKALRQKLLDAKENSPLFDSEKFTRNLEKQYVKLVEALPEAVPEPLPEASPEAIREPQPEASHASDVVVPITRHTKKVPEKKVSKVTAVVMEAEGHQVRGDINAAIATYRRWLRRTHNNSPSDWIVQFNMGVLLRDVGDTKAAKEAMLAALRQKPDFALARKALEQMTTH
;
A
#
# COMPACT_ATOMS: atom_id res chain seq x y z
N MET A 1 -12.38 -35.07 7.95
CA MET A 1 -13.66 -35.41 8.61
C MET A 1 -14.55 -36.13 7.62
N SER A 2 -15.38 -37.11 8.02
CA SER A 2 -16.26 -37.81 7.05
C SER A 2 -17.56 -37.02 6.82
N ALA A 3 -18.22 -37.24 5.68
CA ALA A 3 -19.53 -36.64 5.40
C ALA A 3 -20.62 -37.08 6.41
N ALA A 4 -20.46 -38.29 6.97
CA ALA A 4 -21.34 -38.80 8.02
C ALA A 4 -21.20 -38.01 9.33
N ASP A 5 -19.97 -37.61 9.69
CA ASP A 5 -19.71 -36.82 10.90
C ASP A 5 -20.32 -35.41 10.78
N TYR A 6 -20.18 -34.76 9.62
CA TYR A 6 -20.78 -33.44 9.39
C TYR A 6 -22.31 -33.50 9.41
N ALA A 7 -22.91 -34.50 8.76
CA ALA A 7 -24.35 -34.70 8.76
C ALA A 7 -24.89 -34.95 10.19
N ALA A 8 -24.14 -35.70 11.01
CA ALA A 8 -24.48 -35.88 12.41
C ALA A 8 -24.45 -34.55 13.19
N TYR A 9 -23.46 -33.68 12.96
CA TYR A 9 -23.42 -32.36 13.61
C TYR A 9 -24.65 -31.50 13.25
N ILE A 10 -25.01 -31.44 11.98
CA ILE A 10 -26.21 -30.73 11.50
C ILE A 10 -27.49 -31.32 12.13
N GLU A 11 -27.59 -32.65 12.19
CA GLU A 11 -28.72 -33.35 12.83
C GLU A 11 -28.82 -33.00 14.32
N HIS A 12 -27.70 -33.02 15.05
CA HIS A 12 -27.65 -32.65 16.45
C HIS A 12 -28.02 -31.18 16.71
N ILE A 13 -27.55 -30.24 15.87
CA ILE A 13 -27.94 -28.81 15.95
C ILE A 13 -29.44 -28.66 15.76
N TRP A 14 -30.02 -29.33 14.75
CA TRP A 14 -31.43 -29.18 14.43
C TRP A 14 -32.36 -29.70 15.52
N HIS A 15 -31.94 -30.77 16.20
CA HIS A 15 -32.64 -31.30 17.36
C HIS A 15 -32.37 -30.50 18.65
N ARG A 16 -31.67 -29.36 18.57
CA ARG A 16 -31.27 -28.53 19.72
C ARG A 16 -30.48 -29.32 20.77
N ARG A 17 -29.72 -30.33 20.33
CA ARG A 17 -28.90 -31.20 21.20
C ARG A 17 -27.49 -30.66 21.38
N LEU A 18 -27.13 -29.57 20.70
CA LEU A 18 -25.81 -28.94 20.77
C LEU A 18 -25.92 -27.52 21.31
N GLY A 19 -25.18 -27.28 22.39
CA GLY A 19 -24.99 -25.94 22.93
C GLY A 19 -24.05 -25.11 22.04
N PHE A 20 -23.91 -23.84 22.38
CA PHE A 20 -23.00 -22.94 21.66
C PHE A 20 -21.53 -23.39 21.76
N THR A 21 -21.11 -23.97 22.89
CA THR A 21 -19.75 -24.52 23.08
C THR A 21 -19.44 -25.68 22.14
N ASP A 22 -20.44 -26.52 21.86
CA ASP A 22 -20.29 -27.62 20.90
C ASP A 22 -20.18 -27.08 19.47
N LEU A 23 -20.97 -26.05 19.13
CA LEU A 23 -20.90 -25.36 17.85
C LEU A 23 -19.49 -24.83 17.57
N LEU A 24 -18.86 -24.15 18.54
CA LEU A 24 -17.48 -23.67 18.42
C LEU A 24 -16.50 -24.82 18.18
N SER A 25 -16.62 -25.89 18.97
CA SER A 25 -15.75 -27.07 18.87
C SER A 25 -15.86 -27.75 17.49
N TYR A 26 -17.08 -27.81 16.93
CA TYR A 26 -17.31 -28.38 15.61
C TYR A 26 -16.85 -27.47 14.48
N ALA A 27 -17.04 -26.15 14.62
CA ALA A 27 -16.53 -25.17 13.67
C ALA A 27 -14.98 -25.22 13.59
N GLU A 28 -14.29 -25.34 14.72
CA GLU A 28 -12.83 -25.47 14.77
C GLU A 28 -12.35 -26.75 14.07
N ARG A 29 -13.00 -27.89 14.33
CA ARG A 29 -12.69 -29.17 13.66
C ARG A 29 -12.91 -29.13 12.14
N LEU A 30 -13.75 -28.23 11.67
CA LEU A 30 -14.07 -28.00 10.27
C LEU A 30 -13.14 -27.00 9.58
N GLY A 31 -12.19 -26.38 10.29
CA GLY A 31 -11.41 -25.18 9.92
C GLY A 31 -10.61 -25.18 8.61
N GLY A 32 -10.80 -26.15 7.72
CA GLY A 32 -10.34 -26.14 6.32
C GLY A 32 -11.46 -25.93 5.29
N SER A 33 -12.72 -25.70 5.69
CA SER A 33 -13.83 -25.45 4.76
C SER A 33 -14.77 -24.34 5.27
N PRO A 34 -14.53 -23.08 4.90
CA PRO A 34 -15.35 -21.93 5.32
C PRO A 34 -16.84 -22.12 5.03
N ALA A 35 -17.20 -22.66 3.86
CA ALA A 35 -18.58 -22.96 3.48
C ALA A 35 -19.30 -23.90 4.46
N LEU A 36 -18.64 -24.99 4.89
CA LEU A 36 -19.23 -25.95 5.83
C LEU A 36 -19.41 -25.33 7.22
N VAL A 37 -18.45 -24.50 7.65
CA VAL A 37 -18.53 -23.77 8.91
C VAL A 37 -19.68 -22.75 8.87
N ALA A 38 -19.80 -21.98 7.78
CA ALA A 38 -20.88 -21.01 7.60
C ALA A 38 -22.27 -21.69 7.64
N THR A 39 -22.42 -22.83 6.95
CA THR A 39 -23.67 -23.62 6.99
C THR A 39 -23.98 -24.15 8.39
N LEU A 40 -22.95 -24.53 9.17
CA LEU A 40 -23.10 -24.96 10.55
C LEU A 40 -23.67 -23.82 11.43
N TYR A 41 -23.07 -22.63 11.35
CA TYR A 41 -23.56 -21.45 12.09
C TYR A 41 -24.97 -21.03 11.64
N ARG A 42 -25.25 -20.97 10.33
CA ARG A 42 -26.59 -20.66 9.80
C ARG A 42 -27.65 -21.64 10.33
N THR A 43 -27.34 -22.93 10.33
CA THR A 43 -28.24 -23.97 10.84
C THR A 43 -28.49 -23.81 12.34
N TRP A 44 -27.45 -23.46 13.10
CA TRP A 44 -27.58 -23.23 14.53
C TRP A 44 -28.42 -22.00 14.86
N LEU A 45 -28.17 -20.89 14.16
CA LEU A 45 -28.92 -19.64 14.28
C LEU A 45 -30.39 -19.78 13.90
N ALA A 46 -30.71 -20.62 12.90
CA ALA A 46 -32.09 -20.90 12.50
C ALA A 46 -32.88 -21.73 13.52
N ARG A 47 -32.19 -22.33 14.51
CA ARG A 47 -32.77 -23.32 15.43
C ARG A 47 -32.72 -22.90 16.88
N ASN A 48 -31.79 -22.02 17.24
CA ASN A 48 -31.54 -21.58 18.60
C ASN A 48 -31.81 -20.08 18.71
N GLU A 49 -32.49 -19.70 19.78
CA GLU A 49 -32.70 -18.31 20.16
C GLU A 49 -32.07 -18.11 21.53
N GLY A 50 -31.36 -17.01 21.72
CA GLY A 50 -30.71 -16.71 22.99
C GLY A 50 -29.65 -15.62 22.91
N PRO A 51 -29.08 -15.23 24.06
CA PRO A 51 -28.13 -14.12 24.14
C PRO A 51 -26.82 -14.39 23.38
N LEU A 52 -26.45 -15.66 23.18
CA LEU A 52 -25.24 -16.06 22.45
C LEU A 52 -25.39 -15.99 20.92
N ASN A 53 -26.60 -15.69 20.41
CA ASN A 53 -26.82 -15.53 18.97
C ASN A 53 -26.01 -14.37 18.39
N CYS A 54 -25.77 -13.31 19.17
CA CYS A 54 -24.91 -12.22 18.69
C CYS A 54 -23.48 -12.71 18.36
N VAL A 55 -22.93 -13.59 19.20
CA VAL A 55 -21.60 -14.19 18.98
C VAL A 55 -21.61 -15.18 17.83
N ALA A 56 -22.68 -15.98 17.67
CA ALA A 56 -22.83 -16.89 16.54
C ALA A 56 -22.93 -16.13 15.20
N TRP A 57 -23.67 -15.01 15.15
CA TRP A 57 -23.72 -14.12 13.98
C TRP A 57 -22.37 -13.47 13.68
N PHE A 58 -21.64 -13.02 14.71
CA PHE A 58 -20.28 -12.48 14.54
C PHE A 58 -19.31 -13.50 13.96
N ASN A 59 -19.31 -14.74 14.49
CA ASN A 59 -18.46 -15.81 13.99
C ASN A 59 -18.83 -16.21 12.55
N LEU A 60 -20.12 -16.25 12.23
CA LEU A 60 -20.58 -16.44 10.85
C LEU A 60 -20.05 -15.35 9.92
N GLY A 61 -20.16 -14.07 10.32
CA GLY A 61 -19.64 -12.95 9.54
C GLY A 61 -18.13 -13.06 9.29
N SER A 62 -17.36 -13.44 10.31
CA SER A 62 -15.91 -13.62 10.19
C SER A 62 -15.53 -14.75 9.23
N VAL A 63 -16.27 -15.87 9.26
CA VAL A 63 -16.07 -16.99 8.33
C VAL A 63 -16.41 -16.60 6.89
N LEU A 64 -17.51 -15.86 6.69
CA LEU A 64 -17.93 -15.40 5.36
C LEU A 64 -16.96 -14.37 4.78
N ASP A 65 -16.41 -13.50 5.63
CA ASP A 65 -15.42 -12.50 5.21
C ASP A 65 -14.12 -13.17 4.74
N ASN A 66 -13.66 -14.19 5.46
CA ASN A 66 -12.53 -15.01 5.05
C ASN A 66 -12.78 -15.77 3.73
N ASP A 67 -14.04 -16.12 3.44
CA ASP A 67 -14.47 -16.72 2.17
C ASP A 67 -14.68 -15.67 1.04
N ARG A 68 -14.33 -14.40 1.30
CA ARG A 68 -14.48 -13.24 0.40
C ARG A 68 -15.93 -12.91 0.02
N ASP A 69 -16.92 -13.40 0.77
CA ASP A 69 -18.33 -12.99 0.64
C ASP A 69 -18.62 -11.76 1.52
N ALA A 70 -18.14 -10.60 1.07
CA ALA A 70 -18.30 -9.33 1.79
C ALA A 70 -19.77 -8.92 1.98
N GLY A 71 -20.67 -9.37 1.11
CA GLY A 71 -22.10 -9.06 1.21
C GLY A 71 -22.75 -9.80 2.37
N ALA A 72 -22.57 -11.12 2.43
CA ALA A 72 -23.11 -11.93 3.50
C ALA A 72 -22.41 -11.68 4.85
N ALA A 73 -21.11 -11.36 4.83
CA ALA A 73 -20.37 -10.97 6.03
C ALA A 73 -20.96 -9.68 6.66
N GLU A 74 -21.22 -8.65 5.84
CA GLU A 74 -21.86 -7.42 6.31
C GLU A 74 -23.21 -7.69 6.98
N GLU A 75 -24.08 -8.49 6.35
CA GLU A 75 -25.39 -8.83 6.91
C GLU A 75 -25.25 -9.52 8.27
N ALA A 76 -24.36 -10.51 8.37
CA ALA A 76 -24.10 -11.24 9.60
C ALA A 76 -23.57 -10.33 10.71
N PHE A 77 -22.63 -9.42 10.42
CA PHE A 77 -22.16 -8.46 11.43
C PHE A 77 -23.24 -7.47 11.85
N ARG A 78 -24.08 -6.98 10.94
CA ARG A 78 -25.22 -6.12 11.28
C ARG A 78 -26.21 -6.84 12.19
N LYS A 79 -26.49 -8.13 11.94
CA LYS A 79 -27.32 -8.96 12.83
C LYS A 79 -26.69 -9.17 14.21
N ALA A 80 -25.37 -9.35 14.28
CA ALA A 80 -24.67 -9.44 15.56
C ALA A 80 -24.82 -8.14 16.39
N ILE A 81 -24.68 -6.98 15.74
CA ILE A 81 -24.83 -5.65 16.34
C ILE A 81 -26.27 -5.36 16.77
N GLU A 82 -27.26 -5.76 15.96
CA GLU A 82 -28.69 -5.62 16.30
C GLU A 82 -29.02 -6.34 17.61
N LEU A 83 -28.45 -7.53 17.82
CA LEU A 83 -28.66 -8.32 19.03
C LEU A 83 -27.83 -7.84 20.23
N ASN A 84 -26.64 -7.29 19.99
CA ASN A 84 -25.80 -6.70 21.03
C ASN A 84 -25.03 -5.49 20.48
N PRO A 85 -25.54 -4.25 20.68
CA PRO A 85 -24.87 -3.04 20.21
C PRO A 85 -23.51 -2.75 20.85
N LYS A 86 -23.16 -3.43 21.96
CA LYS A 86 -21.86 -3.30 22.61
C LYS A 86 -20.88 -4.41 22.22
N LEU A 87 -21.22 -5.23 21.22
CA LEU A 87 -20.30 -6.21 20.67
C LEU A 87 -19.28 -5.52 19.75
N TYR A 88 -18.31 -4.82 20.33
CA TYR A 88 -17.36 -3.97 19.61
C TYR A 88 -16.54 -4.71 18.53
N HIS A 89 -16.25 -6.00 18.72
CA HIS A 89 -15.64 -6.85 17.69
C HIS A 89 -16.43 -6.83 16.36
N ALA A 90 -17.76 -6.85 16.42
CA ALA A 90 -18.60 -6.79 15.23
C ALA A 90 -18.54 -5.41 14.54
N HIS A 91 -18.40 -4.32 15.30
CA HIS A 91 -18.20 -2.98 14.74
C HIS A 91 -16.84 -2.84 14.06
N ILE A 92 -15.76 -3.38 14.66
CA ILE A 92 -14.43 -3.41 14.03
C ILE A 92 -14.49 -4.11 12.67
N ASN A 93 -15.01 -5.34 12.63
CA ASN A 93 -15.04 -6.15 11.41
C ASN A 93 -16.01 -5.61 10.37
N LEU A 94 -17.17 -5.11 10.78
CA LEU A 94 -18.09 -4.44 9.86
C LEU A 94 -17.42 -3.21 9.23
N GLY A 95 -16.67 -2.42 10.00
CA GLY A 95 -15.91 -1.29 9.46
C GLY A 95 -14.91 -1.70 8.39
N LEU A 96 -14.17 -2.80 8.60
CA LEU A 96 -13.23 -3.34 7.61
C LEU A 96 -13.91 -3.80 6.32
N VAL A 97 -15.05 -4.49 6.43
CA VAL A 97 -15.87 -4.91 5.27
C VAL A 97 -16.37 -3.69 4.50
N LEU A 98 -16.89 -2.68 5.20
CA LEU A 98 -17.40 -1.45 4.60
C LEU A 98 -16.28 -0.66 3.89
N GLU A 99 -15.09 -0.60 4.48
CA GLU A 99 -13.93 0.01 3.84
C GLU A 99 -13.56 -0.69 2.53
N ARG A 100 -13.45 -2.03 2.52
CA ARG A 100 -13.18 -2.80 1.29
C ARG A 100 -14.26 -2.61 0.22
N LYS A 101 -15.50 -2.37 0.63
CA LYS A 101 -16.63 -2.02 -0.27
C LYS A 101 -16.63 -0.56 -0.73
N GLY A 102 -15.63 0.24 -0.36
CA GLY A 102 -15.54 1.65 -0.73
C GLY A 102 -16.55 2.55 0.01
N GLN A 103 -16.94 2.18 1.23
CA GLN A 103 -17.88 2.92 2.08
C GLN A 103 -17.20 3.49 3.35
N PRO A 104 -16.21 4.38 3.20
CA PRO A 104 -15.34 4.80 4.30
C PRO A 104 -16.06 5.62 5.40
N GLU A 105 -17.05 6.43 5.07
CA GLU A 105 -17.82 7.18 6.07
C GLU A 105 -18.61 6.23 6.98
N GLN A 106 -19.17 5.16 6.41
CA GLN A 106 -19.87 4.14 7.19
C GLN A 106 -18.88 3.31 8.02
N ALA A 107 -17.70 3.01 7.48
CA ALA A 107 -16.63 2.33 8.22
C ALA A 107 -16.20 3.13 9.45
N ILE A 108 -15.89 4.42 9.28
CA ILE A 108 -15.55 5.33 10.38
C ILE A 108 -16.68 5.40 11.39
N ALA A 109 -17.94 5.45 10.95
CA ALA A 109 -19.08 5.47 11.86
C ALA A 109 -19.13 4.22 12.76
N GLN A 110 -18.78 3.03 12.25
CA GLN A 110 -18.71 1.83 13.09
C GLN A 110 -17.59 1.92 14.13
N TRP A 111 -16.40 2.38 13.74
CA TRP A 111 -15.29 2.51 14.68
C TRP A 111 -15.51 3.62 15.72
N ARG A 112 -16.26 4.67 15.39
CA ARG A 112 -16.68 5.71 16.36
C ARG A 112 -17.61 5.18 17.45
N VAL A 113 -18.46 4.19 17.15
CA VAL A 113 -19.26 3.53 18.19
C VAL A 113 -18.37 2.86 19.24
N VAL A 114 -17.23 2.29 18.81
CA VAL A 114 -16.22 1.74 19.73
C VAL A 114 -15.53 2.88 20.49
N GLU A 115 -15.12 3.95 19.80
CA GLU A 115 -14.49 5.14 20.40
C GLU A 115 -15.33 5.75 21.54
N GLU A 116 -16.63 5.89 21.32
CA GLU A 116 -17.56 6.56 22.24
C GLU A 116 -18.02 5.65 23.39
N GLY A 117 -18.01 4.33 23.19
CA GLY A 117 -18.65 3.37 24.10
C GLY A 117 -17.70 2.48 24.91
N ALA A 118 -16.50 2.21 24.41
CA ALA A 118 -15.58 1.26 25.03
C ALA A 118 -14.99 1.80 26.35
N ASP A 119 -14.91 0.95 27.37
CA ASP A 119 -14.28 1.26 28.65
C ASP A 119 -12.76 1.08 28.56
N PRO A 120 -11.95 2.15 28.63
CA PRO A 120 -10.50 2.06 28.53
C PRO A 120 -9.83 1.38 29.76
N THR A 121 -10.57 1.16 30.85
CA THR A 121 -10.07 0.45 32.04
C THR A 121 -10.20 -1.08 31.90
N ASN A 122 -11.08 -1.55 31.01
CA ASN A 122 -11.20 -2.95 30.65
C ASN A 122 -10.17 -3.31 29.56
N VAL A 123 -9.33 -4.33 29.81
CA VAL A 123 -8.21 -4.69 28.91
C VAL A 123 -8.67 -5.00 27.48
N GLU A 124 -9.70 -5.84 27.32
CA GLU A 124 -10.20 -6.26 26.01
C GLU A 124 -10.81 -5.07 25.24
N GLN A 125 -11.62 -4.25 25.91
CA GLN A 125 -12.23 -3.07 25.28
C GLN A 125 -11.20 -1.98 24.98
N ARG A 126 -10.15 -1.85 25.81
CA ARG A 126 -9.03 -0.94 25.56
C ARG A 126 -8.26 -1.31 24.30
N ASP A 127 -8.05 -2.60 24.06
CA ASP A 127 -7.37 -3.08 22.85
C ASP A 127 -8.23 -2.81 21.60
N LEU A 128 -9.55 -3.07 21.68
CA LEU A 128 -10.49 -2.73 20.60
C LEU A 128 -10.60 -1.23 20.33
N LEU A 129 -10.58 -0.41 21.38
CA LEU A 129 -10.56 1.05 21.28
C LEU A 129 -9.29 1.54 20.55
N THR A 130 -8.14 0.99 20.92
CA THR A 130 -6.85 1.26 20.27
C THR A 130 -6.92 0.92 18.78
N MET A 131 -7.45 -0.26 18.44
CA MET A 131 -7.63 -0.69 17.05
C MET A 131 -8.59 0.21 16.27
N ALA A 132 -9.74 0.57 16.86
CA ALA A 132 -10.71 1.47 16.25
C ALA A 132 -10.08 2.84 15.91
N LEU A 133 -9.34 3.42 16.86
CA LEU A 133 -8.64 4.69 16.67
C LEU A 133 -7.57 4.61 15.58
N ASN A 134 -6.80 3.52 15.52
CA ASN A 134 -5.81 3.30 14.46
C ASN A 134 -6.48 3.18 13.08
N HIS A 135 -7.62 2.48 13.00
CA HIS A 135 -8.39 2.36 11.77
C HIS A 135 -8.97 3.71 11.29
N ILE A 136 -9.51 4.49 12.23
CA ILE A 136 -9.98 5.86 11.97
C ILE A 136 -8.81 6.71 11.47
N GLY A 137 -7.68 6.72 12.18
CA GLY A 137 -6.47 7.46 11.81
C GLY A 137 -6.01 7.15 10.39
N ARG A 138 -5.73 5.87 10.10
CA ARG A 138 -5.26 5.40 8.78
C ARG A 138 -6.24 5.75 7.66
N LEU A 139 -7.54 5.53 7.85
CA LEU A 139 -8.51 5.77 6.79
C LEU A 139 -8.69 7.28 6.51
N LEU A 140 -8.65 8.10 7.56
CA LEU A 140 -8.63 9.56 7.43
C LEU A 140 -7.35 10.04 6.75
N GLU A 141 -6.19 9.47 7.09
CA GLU A 141 -4.91 9.77 6.44
C GLU A 141 -4.95 9.47 4.94
N ASN A 142 -5.44 8.29 4.55
CA ASN A 142 -5.60 7.89 3.15
C ASN A 142 -6.50 8.84 2.37
N ARG A 143 -7.48 9.44 3.06
CA ARG A 143 -8.38 10.48 2.53
C ARG A 143 -7.83 11.89 2.67
N ARG A 144 -6.58 12.05 3.10
CA ARG A 144 -5.87 13.32 3.33
C ARG A 144 -6.54 14.22 4.37
N GLN A 145 -7.29 13.65 5.31
CA GLN A 145 -7.87 14.36 6.45
C GLN A 145 -6.91 14.32 7.65
N TYR A 146 -5.78 15.02 7.52
CA TYR A 146 -4.64 14.84 8.42
C TYR A 146 -4.89 15.28 9.87
N GLN A 147 -5.54 16.41 10.13
CA GLN A 147 -5.76 16.85 11.52
C GLN A 147 -6.72 15.91 12.29
N PRO A 148 -7.85 15.48 11.73
CA PRO A 148 -8.67 14.42 12.33
C PRO A 148 -7.94 13.08 12.47
N ALA A 149 -7.10 12.71 11.51
CA ALA A 149 -6.29 11.48 11.57
C ALA A 149 -5.31 11.53 12.76
N SER A 150 -4.54 12.62 12.86
CA SER A 150 -3.56 12.82 13.93
C SER A 150 -4.24 12.83 15.30
N ALA A 151 -5.42 13.44 15.43
CA ALA A 151 -6.18 13.42 16.68
C ALA A 151 -6.59 12.00 17.10
N ALA A 152 -6.97 11.13 16.16
CA ALA A 152 -7.29 9.74 16.46
C ALA A 152 -6.04 8.94 16.88
N LEU A 153 -4.92 9.12 16.18
CA LEU A 153 -3.65 8.48 16.52
C LEU A 153 -3.10 8.95 17.87
N GLU A 154 -3.20 10.25 18.19
CA GLU A 154 -2.78 10.79 19.48
C GLU A 154 -3.58 10.16 20.63
N LYS A 155 -4.91 10.02 20.48
CA LYS A 155 -5.75 9.29 21.45
C LYS A 155 -5.32 7.83 21.59
N SER A 156 -5.06 7.14 20.46
CA SER A 156 -4.59 5.75 20.45
C SER A 156 -3.29 5.60 21.24
N LEU A 157 -2.32 6.48 21.00
CA LEU A 157 -1.01 6.47 21.65
C LEU A 157 -1.07 6.85 23.15
N CYS A 158 -2.07 7.64 23.57
CA CYS A 158 -2.31 7.88 24.99
C CYS A 158 -2.83 6.63 25.72
N ILE A 159 -3.51 5.73 25.01
CA ILE A 159 -4.04 4.47 25.56
C ILE A 159 -2.96 3.39 25.57
N ASN A 160 -2.27 3.22 24.43
CA ASN A 160 -1.18 2.28 24.28
C ASN A 160 0.00 2.99 23.59
N PRO A 161 1.06 3.36 24.33
CA PRO A 161 2.20 4.08 23.75
C PRO A 161 3.10 3.18 22.90
N ASN A 162 3.03 1.85 23.03
CA ASN A 162 3.93 0.90 22.36
C ASN A 162 3.41 0.52 20.97
N GLN A 163 3.28 1.50 20.08
CA GLN A 163 2.73 1.33 18.74
C GLN A 163 3.58 2.05 17.68
N GLU A 164 4.71 1.46 17.28
CA GLU A 164 5.65 2.08 16.33
C GLU A 164 4.96 2.53 15.03
N ASP A 165 4.13 1.68 14.41
CA ASP A 165 3.47 2.03 13.15
C ASP A 165 2.57 3.28 13.34
N ALA A 166 1.80 3.38 14.44
CA ALA A 166 0.99 4.56 14.74
C ALA A 166 1.85 5.82 14.98
N ILE A 167 3.01 5.68 15.65
CA ILE A 167 3.97 6.78 15.86
C ILE A 167 4.53 7.25 14.51
N HIS A 168 4.93 6.32 13.63
CA HIS A 168 5.47 6.63 12.30
C HIS A 168 4.47 7.45 11.48
N HIS A 169 3.20 7.03 11.47
CA HIS A 169 2.11 7.71 10.79
C HIS A 169 1.89 9.12 11.36
N LEU A 170 1.77 9.24 12.69
CA LEU A 170 1.57 10.54 13.36
C LEU A 170 2.69 11.54 13.02
N ILE A 171 3.96 11.13 13.08
CA ILE A 171 5.09 12.01 12.78
C ILE A 171 5.02 12.50 11.34
N PHE A 172 4.75 11.59 10.39
CA PHE A 172 4.68 11.98 8.99
C PHE A 172 3.46 12.85 8.68
N GLU A 173 2.32 12.63 9.34
CA GLU A 173 1.15 13.50 9.27
C GLU A 173 1.45 14.91 9.80
N ARG A 174 2.17 15.04 10.92
CA ARG A 174 2.58 16.35 11.44
C ARG A 174 3.51 17.07 10.46
N GLN A 175 4.44 16.35 9.83
CA GLN A 175 5.27 16.90 8.76
C GLN A 175 4.41 17.34 7.56
N LYS A 176 3.46 16.53 7.09
CA LYS A 176 2.49 16.87 6.03
C LYS A 176 1.58 18.05 6.40
N GLN A 177 1.46 18.42 7.66
CA GLN A 177 0.69 19.58 8.10
C GLN A 177 1.57 20.81 8.39
N CYS A 178 2.91 20.69 8.28
CA CYS A 178 3.83 21.69 8.82
C CYS A 178 3.49 22.05 10.29
N ALA A 179 3.07 21.04 11.07
CA ALA A 179 2.70 21.19 12.47
C ALA A 179 3.94 21.05 13.35
N TRP A 180 4.50 22.19 13.76
CA TRP A 180 5.74 22.26 14.53
C TRP A 180 5.49 22.54 16.03
N PRO A 181 6.27 21.93 16.95
CA PRO A 181 7.30 20.93 16.71
C PRO A 181 6.71 19.57 16.26
N ILE A 182 7.43 18.85 15.40
CA ILE A 182 6.96 17.56 14.85
C ILE A 182 6.98 16.43 15.90
N TYR A 183 7.88 16.51 16.89
CA TYR A 183 8.02 15.55 18.00
C TYR A 183 7.38 16.08 19.28
N ALA A 184 6.21 16.73 19.18
CA ALA A 184 5.49 17.14 20.39
C ALA A 184 5.10 15.89 21.19
N PRO A 185 5.29 15.88 22.53
CA PRO A 185 4.97 14.72 23.36
C PRO A 185 3.51 14.27 23.24
N VAL A 186 3.27 12.96 23.33
CA VAL A 186 1.93 12.35 23.25
C VAL A 186 1.79 11.34 24.38
N GLY A 187 0.88 11.60 25.32
CA GLY A 187 0.72 10.74 26.50
C GLY A 187 2.04 10.63 27.28
N THR A 188 2.58 9.41 27.38
CA THR A 188 3.88 9.14 28.02
C THR A 188 5.07 9.14 27.05
N LEU A 189 4.84 9.33 25.76
CA LEU A 189 5.90 9.38 24.74
C LEU A 189 6.50 10.78 24.69
N ASP A 190 7.80 10.87 24.92
CA ASP A 190 8.57 12.10 24.75
C ASP A 190 9.11 12.23 23.31
N ALA A 191 9.82 13.34 23.05
CA ALA A 191 10.36 13.62 21.72
C ALA A 191 11.41 12.58 21.26
N GLU A 192 12.17 11.98 22.19
CA GLU A 192 13.20 11.00 21.86
C GLU A 192 12.57 9.67 21.46
N ALA A 193 11.57 9.20 22.22
CA ALA A 193 10.79 8.00 21.91
C ALA A 193 10.08 8.12 20.56
N LEU A 194 9.47 9.29 20.27
CA LEU A 194 8.86 9.56 18.97
C LEU A 194 9.90 9.51 17.85
N ARG A 195 11.05 10.18 18.03
CA ARG A 195 12.11 10.24 17.01
C ARG A 195 12.74 8.87 16.72
N ALA A 196 12.84 8.00 17.73
CA ALA A 196 13.34 6.64 17.57
C ALA A 196 12.44 5.79 16.66
N CYS A 197 11.15 6.15 16.58
CA CYS A 197 10.14 5.53 15.73
C CYS A 197 9.81 6.46 14.54
N THR A 198 10.80 7.10 13.93
CA THR A 198 10.56 7.84 12.68
C THR A 198 10.80 6.90 11.50
N SER A 199 9.86 6.82 10.55
CA SER A 199 10.02 5.98 9.35
C SER A 199 11.18 6.46 8.47
N ALA A 200 11.74 5.58 7.62
CA ALA A 200 12.84 5.91 6.72
C ALA A 200 12.53 7.14 5.85
N LEU A 201 11.32 7.23 5.29
CA LEU A 201 10.89 8.37 4.46
C LEU A 201 10.74 9.66 5.29
N ALA A 202 10.14 9.60 6.48
CA ALA A 202 9.96 10.77 7.34
C ALA A 202 11.30 11.27 7.91
N MET A 203 12.26 10.37 8.11
CA MET A 203 13.61 10.68 8.60
C MET A 203 14.38 11.59 7.62
N LEU A 204 14.09 11.48 6.31
CA LEU A 204 14.73 12.32 5.29
C LEU A 204 14.42 13.82 5.49
N ASN A 205 13.29 14.16 6.11
CA ASN A 205 12.92 15.55 6.38
C ASN A 205 13.66 16.15 7.59
N VAL A 206 14.37 15.36 8.38
CA VAL A 206 14.91 15.81 9.69
C VAL A 206 16.36 15.44 9.93
N SER A 207 16.94 14.52 9.15
CA SER A 207 18.33 14.11 9.28
C SER A 207 19.07 14.17 7.96
N ASP A 208 20.21 14.86 7.97
CA ASP A 208 21.23 14.84 6.93
C ASP A 208 22.32 13.80 7.20
N ASP A 209 22.20 12.94 8.22
CA ASP A 209 23.22 11.93 8.50
C ASP A 209 22.90 10.60 7.81
N PRO A 210 23.67 10.18 6.79
CA PRO A 210 23.42 8.91 6.12
C PRO A 210 23.59 7.70 7.05
N ALA A 211 24.44 7.77 8.08
CA ALA A 211 24.60 6.67 9.03
C ALA A 211 23.35 6.48 9.91
N GLU A 212 22.69 7.58 10.27
CA GLU A 212 21.41 7.54 10.98
C GLU A 212 20.29 7.02 10.09
N GLN A 213 20.23 7.47 8.83
CA GLN A 213 19.24 6.96 7.87
C GLN A 213 19.39 5.44 7.65
N LEU A 214 20.62 4.93 7.61
CA LEU A 214 20.92 3.51 7.54
C LEU A 214 20.43 2.73 8.76
N GLU A 215 20.66 3.25 9.96
CA GLU A 215 20.23 2.62 11.20
C GLU A 215 18.70 2.50 11.29
N ILE A 216 17.97 3.56 10.91
CA ILE A 216 16.50 3.53 10.86
C ILE A 216 15.99 2.55 9.81
N ALA A 217 16.58 2.55 8.62
CA ALA A 217 16.23 1.61 7.57
C ALA A 217 16.43 0.15 8.04
N ARG A 218 17.54 -0.15 8.74
CA ARG A 218 17.81 -1.49 9.30
C ARG A 218 16.78 -1.91 10.34
N ARG A 219 16.46 -1.05 11.30
CA ARG A 219 15.46 -1.37 12.34
C ARG A 219 14.10 -1.70 11.73
N TYR A 220 13.71 -0.95 10.70
CA TYR A 220 12.47 -1.23 9.98
C TYR A 220 12.49 -2.61 9.32
N ILE A 221 13.58 -2.96 8.62
CA ILE A 221 13.75 -4.29 8.03
C ILE A 221 13.77 -5.39 9.08
N GLU A 222 14.54 -5.26 10.15
CA GLU A 222 14.66 -6.28 11.19
C GLU A 222 13.30 -6.59 11.84
N ARG A 223 12.44 -5.56 11.98
CA ARG A 223 11.08 -5.71 12.48
C ARG A 223 10.15 -6.38 11.47
N LYS A 224 10.14 -5.91 10.21
CA LYS A 224 9.22 -6.40 9.17
C LYS A 224 9.65 -7.74 8.58
N LEU A 225 10.92 -8.09 8.69
CA LEU A 225 11.54 -9.29 8.14
C LEU A 225 12.45 -9.97 9.18
N PRO A 226 11.87 -10.54 10.27
CA PRO A 226 12.65 -11.14 11.35
C PRO A 226 13.37 -12.42 10.95
N LYS A 227 12.99 -13.03 9.82
CA LYS A 227 13.64 -14.20 9.22
C LYS A 227 13.82 -13.97 7.74
N LEU A 228 15.02 -14.26 7.24
CA LEU A 228 15.32 -14.19 5.82
C LEU A 228 14.69 -15.41 5.11
N PRO A 229 13.91 -15.19 4.04
CA PRO A 229 13.42 -16.28 3.21
C PRO A 229 14.57 -16.89 2.38
N PRO A 230 14.41 -18.13 1.88
CA PRO A 230 15.38 -18.73 0.98
C PRO A 230 15.46 -17.95 -0.34
N ARG A 231 16.65 -17.95 -0.93
CA ARG A 231 16.88 -17.39 -2.27
C ARG A 231 16.17 -18.23 -3.33
N LEU A 232 15.52 -17.56 -4.29
CA LEU A 232 14.82 -18.21 -5.41
C LEU A 232 15.65 -18.26 -6.70
N ALA A 233 16.40 -17.19 -7.02
CA ALA A 233 17.18 -17.11 -8.24
C ALA A 233 18.40 -18.04 -8.21
N PRO A 234 18.75 -18.68 -9.34
CA PRO A 234 20.08 -19.27 -9.51
C PRO A 234 21.15 -18.17 -9.51
N ASN A 235 22.41 -18.57 -9.64
CA ASN A 235 23.50 -17.61 -9.78
C ASN A 235 23.46 -16.86 -11.12
N ARG A 236 22.98 -17.52 -12.18
CA ARG A 236 22.97 -16.99 -13.56
C ARG A 236 21.91 -17.70 -14.40
N TYR A 237 21.31 -16.98 -15.35
CA TYR A 237 20.49 -17.54 -16.43
C TYR A 237 21.23 -17.50 -17.76
N HIS A 238 20.78 -18.32 -18.72
CA HIS A 238 21.34 -18.37 -20.07
C HIS A 238 20.24 -18.08 -21.10
N HIS A 239 20.33 -16.92 -21.73
CA HIS A 239 19.42 -16.44 -22.77
C HIS A 239 20.19 -15.57 -23.77
N GLU A 240 19.53 -15.19 -24.86
CA GLU A 240 20.11 -14.35 -25.92
C GLU A 240 20.18 -12.87 -25.52
N LYS A 241 19.21 -12.38 -24.73
CA LYS A 241 19.08 -10.98 -24.31
C LYS A 241 18.93 -10.90 -22.79
N ILE A 242 19.59 -9.92 -22.18
CA ILE A 242 19.49 -9.65 -20.74
C ILE A 242 18.07 -9.20 -20.41
N ARG A 243 17.41 -9.91 -19.48
CA ARG A 243 16.08 -9.60 -18.99
C ARG A 243 16.15 -8.64 -17.80
N ILE A 244 15.57 -7.45 -17.96
CA ILE A 244 15.51 -6.42 -16.91
C ILE A 244 14.07 -6.24 -16.48
N ALA A 245 13.78 -6.30 -15.19
CA ALA A 245 12.48 -5.93 -14.65
C ALA A 245 12.59 -4.65 -13.81
N TYR A 246 11.76 -3.66 -14.13
CA TYR A 246 11.50 -2.50 -13.28
C TYR A 246 10.22 -2.75 -12.48
N ALA A 247 10.32 -2.75 -11.15
CA ALA A 247 9.22 -3.11 -10.26
C ALA A 247 8.77 -1.90 -9.42
N SER A 248 7.48 -1.55 -9.49
CA SER A 248 6.94 -0.40 -8.77
C SER A 248 5.44 -0.47 -8.53
N GLY A 249 5.02 0.12 -7.41
CA GLY A 249 3.65 0.50 -7.10
C GLY A 249 3.27 1.85 -7.71
N ASP A 250 4.15 2.49 -8.48
CA ASP A 250 4.02 3.89 -8.87
C ASP A 250 4.04 4.11 -10.39
N PHE A 251 3.69 3.10 -11.20
CA PHE A 251 3.43 3.26 -12.64
C PHE A 251 2.05 3.91 -12.90
N CYS A 252 1.88 5.10 -12.34
CA CYS A 252 0.72 5.98 -12.42
C CYS A 252 1.22 7.43 -12.55
N THR A 253 0.36 8.42 -12.35
CA THR A 253 0.79 9.84 -12.28
C THR A 253 1.63 10.11 -11.01
N HIS A 254 2.87 9.62 -10.99
CA HIS A 254 3.81 9.66 -9.87
C HIS A 254 5.23 9.99 -10.35
N PRO A 255 6.06 10.68 -9.54
CA PRO A 255 7.45 11.03 -9.88
C PRO A 255 8.30 9.91 -10.47
N VAL A 256 8.18 8.67 -9.98
CA VAL A 256 8.92 7.50 -10.50
C VAL A 256 8.61 7.27 -11.98
N ALA A 257 7.33 7.15 -12.34
CA ALA A 257 6.91 6.96 -13.73
C ALA A 257 7.24 8.19 -14.60
N MET A 258 7.08 9.41 -14.05
CA MET A 258 7.35 10.64 -14.80
C MET A 258 8.81 10.76 -15.23
N LEU A 259 9.75 10.29 -14.39
CA LEU A 259 11.18 10.29 -14.73
C LEU A 259 11.55 9.11 -15.63
N THR A 260 10.99 7.92 -15.36
CA THR A 260 11.47 6.67 -15.97
C THR A 260 10.77 6.29 -17.26
N VAL A 261 9.61 6.86 -17.61
CA VAL A 261 8.85 6.44 -18.81
C VAL A 261 9.70 6.40 -20.08
N GLN A 262 10.56 7.39 -20.30
CA GLN A 262 11.43 7.42 -21.48
C GLN A 262 12.57 6.39 -21.40
N LEU A 263 12.98 5.95 -20.21
CA LEU A 263 13.97 4.88 -20.04
C LEU A 263 13.47 3.57 -20.67
N PHE A 264 12.20 3.22 -20.43
CA PHE A 264 11.57 2.06 -21.08
C PHE A 264 11.59 2.20 -22.60
N GLU A 265 11.26 3.38 -23.11
CA GLU A 265 11.20 3.67 -24.56
C GLU A 265 12.59 3.59 -25.25
N LEU A 266 13.69 3.70 -24.48
CA LEU A 266 15.05 3.87 -25.02
C LEU A 266 15.95 2.65 -24.94
N HIS A 267 15.60 1.64 -24.14
CA HIS A 267 16.45 0.45 -24.01
C HIS A 267 16.73 -0.25 -25.36
N ASP A 268 17.96 -0.68 -25.60
CA ASP A 268 18.36 -1.39 -26.82
C ASP A 268 17.76 -2.80 -26.87
N ARG A 269 16.66 -2.94 -27.61
CA ARG A 269 15.94 -4.22 -27.76
C ARG A 269 16.71 -5.29 -28.53
N SER A 270 17.88 -4.98 -29.09
CA SER A 270 18.78 -6.02 -29.62
C SER A 270 19.55 -6.75 -28.52
N GLN A 271 19.72 -6.13 -27.34
CA GLN A 271 20.47 -6.69 -26.21
C GLN A 271 19.62 -6.95 -24.97
N PHE A 272 18.49 -6.24 -24.82
CA PHE A 272 17.66 -6.28 -23.63
C PHE A 272 16.20 -6.67 -23.92
N ASP A 273 15.59 -7.37 -22.96
CA ASP A 273 14.16 -7.68 -22.89
C ASP A 273 13.60 -7.06 -21.60
N VAL A 274 12.67 -6.11 -21.73
CA VAL A 274 12.30 -5.16 -20.67
C VAL A 274 10.92 -5.45 -20.10
N TYR A 275 10.87 -5.70 -18.79
CA TYR A 275 9.67 -5.99 -18.02
C TYR A 275 9.29 -4.80 -17.13
N ALA A 276 7.99 -4.51 -17.06
CA ALA A 276 7.39 -3.57 -16.13
C ALA A 276 6.44 -4.31 -15.17
N ILE A 277 6.83 -4.43 -13.90
CA ILE A 277 6.05 -5.12 -12.86
C ILE A 277 5.32 -4.09 -12.02
N CYS A 278 3.99 -4.14 -12.01
CA CYS A 278 3.15 -3.07 -11.50
C CYS A 278 2.10 -3.56 -10.50
N TRP A 279 2.11 -3.06 -9.27
CA TRP A 279 1.04 -3.33 -8.29
C TRP A 279 0.15 -2.13 -7.98
N SER A 280 0.27 -0.99 -8.68
CA SER A 280 -0.75 0.05 -8.57
C SER A 280 -2.05 -0.36 -9.26
N PRO A 281 -3.21 0.03 -8.68
CA PRO A 281 -4.49 -0.01 -9.38
C PRO A 281 -4.41 0.72 -10.72
N ASN A 282 -5.10 0.21 -11.74
CA ASN A 282 -5.14 0.87 -13.04
C ASN A 282 -5.83 2.23 -12.95
N ASP A 283 -5.07 3.30 -13.23
CA ASP A 283 -5.55 4.68 -13.21
C ASP A 283 -6.08 5.16 -14.57
N GLY A 284 -5.97 4.34 -15.63
CA GLY A 284 -6.30 4.73 -17.00
C GLY A 284 -5.43 5.89 -17.53
N GLY A 285 -4.31 6.18 -16.86
CA GLY A 285 -3.49 7.35 -17.12
C GLY A 285 -2.63 7.18 -18.36
N THR A 286 -2.43 8.29 -19.10
CA THR A 286 -1.58 8.32 -20.31
C THR A 286 -0.13 7.92 -20.02
N LEU A 287 0.37 8.27 -18.82
CA LEU A 287 1.73 7.94 -18.41
C LEU A 287 1.92 6.43 -18.20
N ARG A 288 0.94 5.75 -17.58
CA ARG A 288 0.94 4.28 -17.48
C ARG A 288 0.90 3.64 -18.86
N GLN A 289 0.03 4.13 -19.73
CA GLN A 289 -0.10 3.58 -21.08
C GLN A 289 1.22 3.68 -21.86
N ARG A 290 1.95 4.80 -21.75
CA ARG A 290 3.29 4.92 -22.35
C ARG A 290 4.28 3.87 -21.83
N ILE A 291 4.24 3.52 -20.53
CA ILE A 291 5.09 2.46 -19.97
C ILE A 291 4.67 1.09 -20.53
N ILE A 292 3.36 0.81 -20.61
CA ILE A 292 2.84 -0.44 -21.17
C ILE A 292 3.25 -0.59 -22.65
N ASP A 293 3.12 0.47 -23.44
CA ASP A 293 3.46 0.48 -24.85
C ASP A 293 4.98 0.35 -25.09
N ALA A 294 5.79 0.81 -24.13
CA ALA A 294 7.24 0.81 -24.22
C ALA A 294 7.89 -0.48 -23.68
N ALA A 295 7.31 -1.13 -22.67
CA ALA A 295 7.83 -2.39 -22.13
C ALA A 295 7.57 -3.54 -23.11
N ASP A 296 8.49 -4.50 -23.20
CA ASP A 296 8.26 -5.73 -23.96
C ASP A 296 7.22 -6.61 -23.23
N HIS A 297 7.22 -6.56 -21.90
CA HIS A 297 6.28 -7.28 -21.03
C HIS A 297 5.75 -6.38 -19.91
N TYR A 298 4.43 -6.28 -19.80
CA TYR A 298 3.77 -5.61 -18.67
C TYR A 298 3.08 -6.65 -17.78
N LEU A 299 3.47 -6.69 -16.50
CA LEU A 299 2.96 -7.63 -15.50
C LEU A 299 2.15 -6.89 -14.42
N PRO A 300 0.81 -6.82 -14.54
CA PRO A 300 -0.05 -6.29 -13.49
C PRO A 300 -0.20 -7.32 -12.36
N VAL A 301 0.22 -6.96 -11.14
CA VAL A 301 0.30 -7.86 -9.98
C VAL A 301 -0.32 -7.28 -8.71
N HIS A 302 -1.24 -6.33 -8.86
CA HIS A 302 -1.92 -5.65 -7.75
C HIS A 302 -2.77 -6.59 -6.88
N ASP A 303 -3.19 -7.74 -7.41
CA ASP A 303 -3.99 -8.78 -6.75
C ASP A 303 -3.16 -9.95 -6.20
N LYS A 304 -1.82 -9.91 -6.39
CA LYS A 304 -0.90 -10.99 -6.01
C LYS A 304 -0.22 -10.72 -4.67
N SER A 305 0.02 -11.80 -3.94
CA SER A 305 0.90 -11.80 -2.77
C SER A 305 2.36 -11.59 -3.17
N GLU A 306 3.20 -11.15 -2.22
CA GLU A 306 4.64 -10.97 -2.47
C GLU A 306 5.34 -12.24 -2.95
N ASP A 307 4.94 -13.42 -2.43
CA ASP A 307 5.49 -14.72 -2.82
C ASP A 307 5.11 -15.11 -4.25
N GLU A 308 3.88 -14.83 -4.67
CA GLU A 308 3.45 -15.04 -6.05
C GLU A 308 4.21 -14.12 -7.01
N ILE A 309 4.48 -12.88 -6.61
CA ILE A 309 5.26 -11.94 -7.43
C ILE A 309 6.71 -12.42 -7.52
N ALA A 310 7.32 -12.86 -6.42
CA ALA A 310 8.69 -13.37 -6.40
C ALA A 310 8.84 -14.62 -7.30
N ARG A 311 7.87 -15.55 -7.24
CA ARG A 311 7.82 -16.71 -8.16
C ARG A 311 7.66 -16.28 -9.61
N LEU A 312 6.80 -15.31 -9.89
CA LEU A 312 6.63 -14.79 -11.25
C LEU A 312 7.94 -14.21 -11.80
N ILE A 313 8.67 -13.43 -11.01
CA ILE A 313 10.00 -12.91 -11.39
C ILE A 313 10.98 -14.05 -11.68
N ARG A 314 10.98 -15.09 -10.83
CA ARG A 314 11.82 -16.27 -10.99
C ARG A 314 11.49 -17.09 -12.24
N GLU A 315 10.21 -17.25 -12.55
CA GLU A 315 9.70 -18.00 -13.70
C GLU A 315 9.96 -17.28 -15.03
N ASN A 316 10.00 -15.95 -15.02
CA ASN A 316 10.39 -15.14 -16.18
C ASN A 316 11.93 -15.03 -16.34
N GLU A 317 12.71 -15.68 -15.45
CA GLU A 317 14.18 -15.71 -15.47
C GLU A 317 14.81 -14.30 -15.57
N ILE A 318 14.27 -13.36 -14.80
CA ILE A 318 14.76 -11.98 -14.77
C ILE A 318 16.21 -11.96 -14.25
N ASP A 319 17.16 -11.37 -15.00
CA ASP A 319 18.55 -11.22 -14.55
C ASP A 319 18.72 -10.08 -13.56
N ILE A 320 18.10 -8.93 -13.88
CA ILE A 320 18.23 -7.69 -13.14
C ILE A 320 16.85 -7.24 -12.70
N LEU A 321 16.61 -7.27 -11.39
CA LEU A 321 15.44 -6.65 -10.79
C LEU A 321 15.80 -5.26 -10.26
N VAL A 322 15.17 -4.24 -10.81
CA VAL A 322 15.29 -2.85 -10.35
C VAL A 322 14.06 -2.50 -9.51
N ASP A 323 14.26 -2.42 -8.21
CA ASP A 323 13.30 -1.90 -7.25
C ASP A 323 13.20 -0.38 -7.39
N LEU A 324 12.05 0.09 -7.87
CA LEU A 324 11.72 1.51 -7.98
C LEU A 324 10.83 1.99 -6.82
N GLN A 325 10.64 1.18 -5.77
CA GLN A 325 9.81 1.53 -4.62
C GLN A 325 10.66 1.96 -3.41
N GLY A 326 11.67 1.18 -3.06
CA GLY A 326 12.38 1.30 -1.78
C GLY A 326 11.45 1.12 -0.57
N GLN A 327 11.84 1.63 0.60
CA GLN A 327 11.00 1.62 1.81
C GLN A 327 9.95 2.75 1.83
N THR A 328 9.11 2.81 0.80
CA THR A 328 7.97 3.74 0.71
C THR A 328 6.64 2.99 0.79
N SER A 329 5.52 3.70 0.71
CA SER A 329 4.18 3.08 0.78
C SER A 329 4.01 1.99 -0.29
N GLY A 330 3.59 0.80 0.12
CA GLY A 330 3.44 -0.34 -0.79
C GLY A 330 4.73 -1.08 -1.13
N ALA A 331 5.82 -0.86 -0.36
CA ALA A 331 7.06 -1.64 -0.46
C ALA A 331 6.81 -3.15 -0.43
N LYS A 332 7.58 -3.89 -1.24
CA LYS A 332 7.49 -5.36 -1.38
C LYS A 332 8.72 -6.03 -0.74
N ILE A 333 8.83 -5.87 0.58
CA ILE A 333 10.01 -6.28 1.39
C ILE A 333 10.27 -7.78 1.29
N HIS A 334 9.22 -8.62 1.38
CA HIS A 334 9.36 -10.07 1.34
C HIS A 334 9.67 -10.57 -0.07
N MET A 335 9.11 -9.91 -1.09
CA MET A 335 9.39 -10.21 -2.50
C MET A 335 10.88 -10.02 -2.81
N ILE A 336 11.46 -8.88 -2.41
CA ILE A 336 12.88 -8.60 -2.65
C ILE A 336 13.80 -9.51 -1.83
N ALA A 337 13.43 -9.79 -0.58
CA ALA A 337 14.22 -10.64 0.30
C ALA A 337 14.35 -12.09 -0.19
N GLN A 338 13.37 -12.58 -0.95
CA GLN A 338 13.41 -13.88 -1.62
C GLN A 338 14.44 -13.96 -2.75
N GLN A 339 15.07 -12.84 -3.12
CA GLN A 339 16.08 -12.76 -4.18
C GLN A 339 15.64 -13.50 -5.46
N PRO A 340 14.51 -13.09 -6.08
CA PRO A 340 13.96 -13.76 -7.25
C PRO A 340 14.73 -13.47 -8.55
N ALA A 341 15.64 -12.50 -8.54
CA ALA A 341 16.60 -12.24 -9.61
C ALA A 341 18.04 -12.29 -9.06
N PRO A 342 19.06 -12.68 -9.87
CA PRO A 342 20.43 -12.80 -9.40
C PRO A 342 21.09 -11.48 -9.07
N ILE A 343 20.66 -10.38 -9.71
CA ILE A 343 21.10 -9.02 -9.42
C ILE A 343 19.86 -8.21 -9.01
N GLN A 344 19.89 -7.58 -7.83
CA GLN A 344 18.84 -6.64 -7.44
C GLN A 344 19.42 -5.27 -7.12
N ILE A 345 18.72 -4.24 -7.60
CA ILE A 345 19.17 -2.85 -7.61
C ILE A 345 18.04 -1.97 -7.09
N THR A 346 18.30 -1.03 -6.19
CA THR A 346 17.34 0.03 -5.84
C THR A 346 17.61 1.29 -6.64
N TYR A 347 16.55 1.98 -7.08
CA TYR A 347 16.65 3.21 -7.85
C TYR A 347 15.45 4.14 -7.69
N LEU A 348 15.71 5.44 -7.46
CA LEU A 348 14.75 6.56 -7.38
C LEU A 348 13.69 6.53 -6.26
N GLY A 349 13.04 5.39 -6.00
CA GLY A 349 11.84 5.30 -5.14
C GLY A 349 12.06 5.86 -3.74
N LEU A 350 13.13 5.40 -3.08
CA LEU A 350 13.62 5.96 -1.82
C LEU A 350 14.97 6.67 -2.04
N PRO A 351 15.08 7.99 -1.82
CA PRO A 351 16.34 8.72 -1.96
C PRO A 351 17.24 8.56 -0.72
N ALA A 352 17.44 7.32 -0.28
CA ALA A 352 18.27 6.91 0.85
C ALA A 352 18.64 5.42 0.71
N THR A 353 19.46 4.90 1.63
CA THR A 353 19.72 3.47 1.73
C THR A 353 18.46 2.72 2.18
N THR A 354 18.26 1.52 1.66
CA THR A 354 17.10 0.67 1.98
C THR A 354 17.40 -0.34 3.06
N ALA A 355 18.66 -0.64 3.39
CA ALA A 355 19.02 -1.76 4.27
C ALA A 355 18.39 -3.12 3.87
N GLN A 356 17.82 -3.22 2.67
CA GLN A 356 16.96 -4.32 2.26
C GLN A 356 17.82 -5.55 1.94
N PRO A 357 17.60 -6.68 2.62
CA PRO A 357 18.29 -7.92 2.31
C PRO A 357 18.00 -8.33 0.86
N GLY A 358 19.06 -8.65 0.13
CA GLY A 358 19.00 -9.01 -1.28
C GLY A 358 19.14 -7.84 -2.25
N ILE A 359 19.15 -6.56 -1.84
CA ILE A 359 19.53 -5.46 -2.73
C ILE A 359 21.03 -5.22 -2.61
N GLU A 360 21.80 -5.55 -3.65
CA GLU A 360 23.25 -5.37 -3.64
C GLU A 360 23.69 -3.98 -4.10
N TYR A 361 22.90 -3.32 -4.93
CA TYR A 361 23.32 -2.11 -5.63
C TYR A 361 22.32 -0.96 -5.56
N VAL A 362 22.82 0.27 -5.62
CA VAL A 362 22.03 1.50 -5.77
C VAL A 362 22.55 2.30 -6.95
N ILE A 363 21.68 2.74 -7.86
CA ILE A 363 22.09 3.63 -8.96
C ILE A 363 22.35 5.03 -8.39
N ALA A 364 23.54 5.56 -8.64
CA ALA A 364 24.03 6.80 -8.07
C ALA A 364 24.99 7.52 -9.04
N ASP A 365 25.52 8.66 -8.62
CA ASP A 365 26.66 9.36 -9.23
C ASP A 365 27.64 9.82 -8.13
N ARG A 366 28.79 10.35 -8.55
CA ARG A 366 29.86 10.73 -7.61
C ARG A 366 29.51 11.95 -6.75
N TYR A 367 28.51 12.73 -7.16
CA TYR A 367 28.01 13.87 -6.41
C TYR A 367 27.01 13.42 -5.35
N ILE A 368 26.02 12.59 -5.72
CA ILE A 368 24.90 12.19 -4.86
C ILE A 368 25.35 11.27 -3.73
N ILE A 369 26.21 10.29 -4.00
CA ILE A 369 26.88 9.46 -2.98
C ILE A 369 28.40 9.58 -3.15
N PRO A 370 29.04 10.60 -2.54
CA PRO A 370 30.49 10.71 -2.50
C PRO A 370 31.13 9.47 -1.88
N LYS A 371 32.34 9.09 -2.33
CA LYS A 371 33.08 7.91 -1.82
C LYS A 371 33.14 7.84 -0.29
N LYS A 372 33.28 8.99 0.37
CA LYS A 372 33.36 9.07 1.84
C LYS A 372 32.10 8.60 2.59
N TYR A 373 30.94 8.68 1.96
CA TYR A 373 29.65 8.28 2.55
C TYR A 373 29.16 6.94 2.02
N ALA A 374 29.81 6.35 1.02
CA ALA A 374 29.41 5.05 0.47
C ALA A 374 29.38 3.91 1.51
N LYS A 375 30.15 4.03 2.60
CA LYS A 375 30.12 3.10 3.74
C LYS A 375 28.83 3.15 4.57
N ASP A 376 28.08 4.25 4.46
CA ASP A 376 26.84 4.52 5.19
C ASP A 376 25.61 4.11 4.35
N TYR A 377 25.82 3.31 3.29
CA TYR A 377 24.79 2.66 2.47
C TYR A 377 25.02 1.15 2.54
N SER A 378 23.95 0.38 2.72
CA SER A 378 24.02 -1.09 2.61
C SER A 378 24.35 -1.56 1.20
N GLU A 379 23.90 -0.81 0.20
CA GLU A 379 24.03 -1.07 -1.21
C GLU A 379 25.33 -0.49 -1.76
N LYS A 380 25.94 -1.17 -2.73
CA LYS A 380 27.10 -0.68 -3.46
C LYS A 380 26.67 0.32 -4.53
N PRO A 381 27.19 1.56 -4.56
CA PRO A 381 26.81 2.51 -5.59
C PRO A 381 27.30 2.10 -6.99
N ILE A 382 26.36 1.99 -7.94
CA ILE A 382 26.65 1.99 -9.38
C ILE A 382 26.78 3.44 -9.81
N TYR A 383 28.01 3.87 -10.06
CA TYR A 383 28.30 5.26 -10.40
C TYR A 383 28.06 5.53 -11.89
N MET A 384 26.94 6.19 -12.18
CA MET A 384 26.68 6.84 -13.45
C MET A 384 27.72 7.94 -13.70
N PRO A 385 28.21 8.09 -14.95
CA PRO A 385 29.32 9.00 -15.24
C PRO A 385 28.94 10.48 -15.15
N ASP A 386 27.67 10.82 -15.44
CA ASP A 386 27.19 12.19 -15.51
C ASP A 386 26.24 12.54 -14.35
N VAL A 387 25.05 11.92 -14.31
CA VAL A 387 24.01 12.17 -13.30
C VAL A 387 23.26 10.88 -12.97
N TYR A 388 22.80 10.74 -11.73
CA TYR A 388 22.07 9.55 -11.28
C TYR A 388 20.62 9.49 -11.79
N GLN A 389 19.98 10.63 -12.04
CA GLN A 389 18.55 10.73 -12.30
C GLN A 389 18.27 10.82 -13.80
N VAL A 390 17.48 9.86 -14.31
CA VAL A 390 16.90 9.92 -15.66
C VAL A 390 15.79 10.97 -15.77
N SER A 391 15.52 11.46 -16.97
CA SER A 391 14.48 12.45 -17.25
C SER A 391 13.60 12.03 -18.42
N ASP A 392 12.36 12.51 -18.49
CA ASP A 392 11.51 12.40 -19.67
C ASP A 392 11.57 13.69 -20.50
N GLN A 393 12.22 13.61 -21.66
CA GLN A 393 12.32 14.72 -22.61
C GLN A 393 11.04 14.93 -23.41
N LYS A 394 10.13 13.95 -23.43
CA LYS A 394 8.85 14.03 -24.16
C LYS A 394 7.75 14.73 -23.39
N ARG A 395 8.02 15.21 -22.16
CA ARG A 395 7.05 15.96 -21.35
C ARG A 395 6.65 17.27 -22.05
N VAL A 396 5.34 17.45 -22.23
CA VAL A 396 4.77 18.62 -22.91
C VAL A 396 4.20 19.58 -21.85
N PRO A 397 4.74 20.80 -21.71
CA PRO A 397 4.14 21.80 -20.83
C PRO A 397 2.78 22.23 -21.40
N GLY A 398 1.83 22.48 -20.49
CA GLY A 398 0.53 23.06 -20.83
C GLY A 398 0.64 24.52 -21.23
N LYS A 399 -0.52 25.17 -21.43
CA LYS A 399 -0.56 26.60 -21.74
C LYS A 399 -0.09 27.40 -20.52
N THR A 400 0.99 28.18 -20.69
CA THR A 400 1.45 29.11 -19.66
C THR A 400 0.42 30.21 -19.41
N LEU A 401 -0.11 30.27 -18.19
CA LEU A 401 -0.97 31.36 -17.75
C LEU A 401 -0.13 32.56 -17.28
N THR A 402 -0.76 33.74 -17.20
CA THR A 402 -0.13 34.93 -16.66
C THR A 402 0.01 34.86 -15.14
N ARG A 403 0.92 35.67 -14.57
CA ARG A 403 1.04 35.83 -13.12
C ARG A 403 -0.30 36.16 -12.46
N LYS A 404 -1.10 37.03 -13.07
CA LYS A 404 -2.41 37.43 -12.52
C LYS A 404 -3.37 36.24 -12.42
N GLU A 405 -3.40 35.37 -13.43
CA GLU A 405 -4.25 34.17 -13.43
C GLU A 405 -3.85 33.17 -12.33
N TYR A 406 -2.56 33.12 -11.97
CA TYR A 406 -2.08 32.35 -10.82
C TYR A 406 -2.22 33.09 -9.46
N GLY A 407 -2.85 34.27 -9.42
CA GLY A 407 -2.94 35.08 -8.20
C GLY A 407 -1.61 35.72 -7.76
N LEU A 408 -0.61 35.73 -8.65
CA LEU A 408 0.71 36.30 -8.40
C LEU A 408 0.78 37.79 -8.79
N PRO A 409 1.58 38.58 -8.07
CA PRO A 409 1.83 39.98 -8.41
C PRO A 409 2.64 40.12 -9.71
N ALA A 410 2.22 41.03 -10.59
CA ALA A 410 2.84 41.20 -11.91
C ALA A 410 4.30 41.69 -11.86
N ARG A 411 4.69 42.50 -10.86
CA ARG A 411 6.00 43.21 -10.83
C ARG A 411 6.97 42.77 -9.73
N LYS A 412 6.53 41.94 -8.79
CA LYS A 412 7.36 41.45 -7.68
C LYS A 412 8.22 40.26 -8.13
N THR A 413 9.33 40.03 -7.45
CA THR A 413 10.10 38.79 -7.60
C THR A 413 9.27 37.63 -7.05
N VAL A 414 9.06 36.58 -7.84
CA VAL A 414 8.34 35.37 -7.42
C VAL A 414 9.35 34.30 -7.05
N LEU A 415 9.62 34.17 -5.76
CA LEU A 415 10.34 33.02 -5.20
C LEU A 415 9.36 31.85 -5.15
N CYS A 416 9.74 30.65 -5.56
CA CYS A 416 8.83 29.51 -5.48
C CYS A 416 9.48 28.28 -4.84
N SER A 417 8.67 27.49 -4.15
CA SER A 417 9.01 26.14 -3.74
C SER A 417 7.77 25.27 -3.90
N LEU A 418 7.69 24.56 -5.03
CA LEU A 418 6.56 23.68 -5.36
C LEU A 418 6.81 22.23 -4.89
N ASN A 419 7.63 22.09 -3.84
CA ASN A 419 7.89 20.83 -3.17
C ASN A 419 6.69 20.38 -2.34
N ASN A 420 6.61 19.08 -2.01
CA ASN A 420 5.71 18.61 -0.95
C ASN A 420 6.03 19.36 0.34
N ASN A 421 5.01 19.88 1.01
CA ASN A 421 5.19 20.73 2.18
C ASN A 421 5.81 20.01 3.38
N HIS A 422 5.78 18.67 3.44
CA HIS A 422 6.50 17.89 4.47
C HIS A 422 8.03 18.08 4.40
N LYS A 423 8.57 18.58 3.29
CA LYS A 423 10.00 18.89 3.13
C LYS A 423 10.39 20.25 3.74
N ILE A 424 9.41 21.07 4.10
CA ILE A 424 9.66 22.39 4.68
C ILE A 424 9.89 22.18 6.18
N THR A 425 11.11 22.49 6.64
CA THR A 425 11.45 22.46 8.07
C THR A 425 11.33 23.87 8.68
N PRO A 426 11.23 23.98 10.02
CA PRO A 426 11.24 25.27 10.69
C PRO A 426 12.46 26.13 10.32
N GLU A 427 13.64 25.51 10.23
CA GLU A 427 14.92 26.19 9.97
C GLU A 427 14.99 26.77 8.55
N VAL A 428 14.56 26.01 7.55
CA VAL A 428 14.47 26.50 6.16
C VAL A 428 13.39 27.58 6.04
N PHE A 429 12.29 27.43 6.76
CA PHE A 429 11.23 28.43 6.77
C PHE A 429 11.66 29.75 7.43
N ASP A 430 12.47 29.70 8.48
CA ASP A 430 13.11 30.88 9.09
C ASP A 430 13.93 31.65 8.05
N VAL A 431 14.77 30.95 7.29
CA VAL A 431 15.57 31.52 6.19
C VAL A 431 14.67 32.15 5.13
N TRP A 432 13.62 31.46 4.70
CA TRP A 432 12.68 32.03 3.73
C TRP A 432 11.99 33.30 4.24
N MET A 433 11.63 33.35 5.51
CA MET A 433 11.06 34.58 6.10
C MET A 433 12.10 35.71 6.17
N ASN A 434 13.37 35.41 6.43
CA ASN A 434 14.43 36.40 6.38
C ASN A 434 14.65 36.94 4.95
N ILE A 435 14.62 36.08 3.93
CA ILE A 435 14.69 36.48 2.52
C ILE A 435 13.54 37.44 2.19
N LEU A 436 12.30 37.10 2.57
CA LEU A 436 11.12 37.96 2.32
C LEU A 436 11.23 39.33 3.03
N ARG A 437 11.84 39.36 4.21
CA ARG A 437 12.10 40.61 4.96
C ARG A 437 13.13 41.48 4.24
N ARG A 438 14.22 40.87 3.75
CA ARG A 438 15.32 41.56 3.05
C ARG A 438 14.97 41.96 1.62
N VAL A 439 14.01 41.27 1.01
CA VAL A 439 13.50 41.54 -0.34
C VAL A 439 11.99 41.83 -0.29
N PRO A 440 11.55 42.97 0.26
CA PRO A 440 10.13 43.25 0.50
C PRO A 440 9.27 43.29 -0.78
N ASN A 441 9.89 43.51 -1.94
CA ASN A 441 9.27 43.44 -3.26
C ASN A 441 9.28 42.02 -3.85
N SER A 442 9.15 41.00 -3.01
CA SER A 442 9.00 39.60 -3.41
C SER A 442 7.73 38.97 -2.82
N VAL A 443 7.41 37.77 -3.31
CA VAL A 443 6.46 36.83 -2.73
C VAL A 443 7.07 35.43 -2.76
N LEU A 444 6.63 34.57 -1.83
CA LEU A 444 6.96 33.16 -1.79
C LEU A 444 5.74 32.35 -2.25
N TRP A 445 5.89 31.61 -3.34
CA TRP A 445 4.86 30.78 -3.94
C TRP A 445 5.09 29.32 -3.58
N LEU A 446 4.19 28.76 -2.76
CA LEU A 446 4.33 27.41 -2.20
C LEU A 446 3.26 26.46 -2.75
N LEU A 447 3.56 25.17 -2.81
CA LEU A 447 2.53 24.14 -2.84
C LEU A 447 2.10 23.84 -1.40
N ALA A 448 0.82 24.03 -1.08
CA ALA A 448 0.22 23.49 0.13
C ALA A 448 -0.83 22.47 -0.29
N ASP A 449 -0.52 21.19 -0.13
CA ASP A 449 -1.36 20.10 -0.66
C ASP A 449 -2.55 19.74 0.24
N ASN A 450 -2.68 20.44 1.37
CA ASN A 450 -3.77 20.37 2.33
C ASN A 450 -3.98 21.71 3.06
N GLU A 451 -5.19 21.90 3.61
CA GLU A 451 -5.60 23.15 4.25
C GLU A 451 -4.82 23.46 5.53
N TRP A 452 -4.53 22.45 6.37
CA TRP A 452 -3.81 22.63 7.63
C TRP A 452 -2.38 23.12 7.42
N ALA A 453 -1.67 22.59 6.40
CA ALA A 453 -0.35 23.09 6.04
C ALA A 453 -0.38 24.57 5.65
N LYS A 454 -1.37 24.98 4.85
CA LYS A 454 -1.55 26.39 4.47
C LYS A 454 -1.79 27.27 5.70
N GLU A 455 -2.69 26.86 6.59
CA GLU A 455 -3.01 27.59 7.81
C GLU A 455 -1.80 27.71 8.75
N ASN A 456 -1.10 26.60 8.98
CA ASN A 456 0.10 26.56 9.81
C ASN A 456 1.21 27.44 9.23
N LEU A 457 1.52 27.35 7.94
CA LEU A 457 2.54 28.19 7.32
C LEU A 457 2.19 29.69 7.38
N ILE A 458 0.92 30.06 7.23
CA ILE A 458 0.48 31.45 7.41
C ILE A 458 0.65 31.90 8.86
N LYS A 459 0.31 31.05 9.83
CA LYS A 459 0.50 31.33 11.26
C LYS A 459 1.99 31.52 11.59
N GLU A 460 2.83 30.63 11.12
CA GLU A 460 4.29 30.66 11.31
C GLU A 460 4.94 31.88 10.65
N ALA A 461 4.47 32.29 9.46
CA ALA A 461 4.93 33.51 8.81
C ALA A 461 4.57 34.77 9.62
N LYS A 462 3.33 34.85 10.12
CA LYS A 462 2.88 35.96 10.98
C LYS A 462 3.71 36.04 12.26
N ALA A 463 4.00 34.90 12.90
CA ALA A 463 4.84 34.83 14.08
C ALA A 463 6.27 35.38 13.84
N ARG A 464 6.77 35.31 12.60
CA ARG A 464 8.06 35.85 12.16
C ARG A 464 7.99 37.27 11.58
N GLY A 465 6.83 37.93 11.70
CA GLY A 465 6.61 39.30 11.24
C GLY A 465 6.39 39.43 9.73
N ILE A 466 6.09 38.34 9.01
CA ILE A 466 5.84 38.35 7.57
C ILE A 466 4.33 38.41 7.30
N PRO A 467 3.84 39.42 6.54
CA PRO A 467 2.43 39.51 6.18
C PRO A 467 1.98 38.33 5.33
N ALA A 468 0.81 37.75 5.65
CA ALA A 468 0.25 36.60 4.92
C ALA A 468 0.16 36.81 3.39
N LYS A 469 -0.04 38.05 2.92
CA LYS A 469 -0.06 38.40 1.48
C LYS A 469 1.25 38.20 0.73
N GLN A 470 2.38 37.97 1.43
CA GLN A 470 3.65 37.60 0.81
C GLN A 470 3.76 36.09 0.57
N LEU A 471 2.90 35.27 1.19
CA LEU A 471 2.77 33.85 0.90
C LEU A 471 1.62 33.64 -0.08
N VAL A 472 1.90 33.05 -1.22
CA VAL A 472 0.91 32.65 -2.22
C VAL A 472 0.94 31.13 -2.32
N PHE A 473 -0.22 30.50 -2.49
CA PHE A 473 -0.34 29.05 -2.51
C PHE A 473 -0.86 28.57 -3.86
N ALA A 474 -0.14 27.63 -4.47
CA ALA A 474 -0.55 26.94 -5.69
C ALA A 474 -1.47 25.76 -5.34
N GLU A 475 -2.51 25.56 -6.14
CA GLU A 475 -3.38 24.38 -6.06
C GLU A 475 -2.79 23.19 -6.82
N ARG A 476 -3.24 21.96 -6.58
CA ARG A 476 -2.84 20.82 -7.44
C ARG A 476 -3.37 21.02 -8.86
N SER A 477 -2.62 20.56 -9.84
CA SER A 477 -3.00 20.62 -11.27
C SER A 477 -2.54 19.38 -12.00
N GLY A 478 -3.05 19.19 -13.23
CA GLY A 478 -2.51 18.21 -14.16
C GLY A 478 -1.03 18.49 -14.49
N GLN A 479 -0.33 17.47 -14.98
CA GLN A 479 1.11 17.51 -15.23
C GLN A 479 1.54 18.67 -16.15
N GLY A 480 0.84 18.87 -17.27
CA GLY A 480 1.16 19.95 -18.21
C GLY A 480 1.03 21.34 -17.57
N ASP A 481 -0.07 21.59 -16.86
CA ASP A 481 -0.30 22.85 -16.16
C ASP A 481 0.66 23.05 -14.99
N TYR A 482 1.06 21.96 -14.32
CA TYR A 482 2.08 21.99 -13.28
C TYR A 482 3.43 22.47 -13.85
N LEU A 483 3.88 21.89 -14.96
CA LEU A 483 5.11 22.31 -15.64
C LEU A 483 5.03 23.78 -16.11
N ALA A 484 3.91 24.19 -16.69
CA ALA A 484 3.74 25.54 -17.23
C ALA A 484 3.90 26.65 -16.18
N ARG A 485 3.61 26.36 -14.90
CA ARG A 485 3.75 27.33 -13.79
C ARG A 485 5.18 27.78 -13.55
N TYR A 486 6.17 26.92 -13.80
CA TYR A 486 7.58 27.27 -13.58
C TYR A 486 8.02 28.45 -14.45
N ALA A 487 7.37 28.67 -15.61
CA ALA A 487 7.70 29.76 -16.50
C ALA A 487 7.51 31.16 -15.88
N VAL A 488 6.61 31.31 -14.90
CA VAL A 488 6.29 32.62 -14.29
C VAL A 488 6.98 32.89 -12.96
N ALA A 489 7.55 31.87 -12.31
CA ALA A 489 8.39 32.00 -11.11
C ALA A 489 9.79 32.52 -11.50
N ASP A 490 10.48 33.24 -10.61
CA ASP A 490 11.79 33.87 -10.89
C ASP A 490 12.99 33.07 -10.37
N LEU A 491 12.87 32.47 -9.19
CA LEU A 491 13.88 31.66 -8.54
C LEU A 491 13.19 30.54 -7.74
N PHE A 492 13.63 29.30 -7.92
CA PHE A 492 13.18 28.19 -7.10
C PHE A 492 14.06 28.08 -5.85
N LEU A 493 13.43 28.07 -4.68
CA LEU A 493 14.05 27.88 -3.38
C LEU A 493 13.87 26.42 -2.96
N ASP A 494 14.97 25.67 -2.96
CA ASP A 494 14.97 24.28 -2.55
C ASP A 494 14.87 24.10 -1.03
N THR A 495 14.45 22.91 -0.60
CA THR A 495 14.33 22.50 0.80
C THR A 495 15.55 21.70 1.27
N PHE A 496 15.77 21.67 2.58
CA PHE A 496 16.84 20.94 3.24
C PHE A 496 16.31 20.39 4.57
N PRO A 497 16.70 19.17 5.03
CA PRO A 497 17.65 18.23 4.43
C PRO A 497 17.07 17.38 3.29
N PHE A 498 15.77 17.43 3.01
CA PHE A 498 15.20 16.74 1.85
C PHE A 498 15.07 17.70 0.66
N ASN A 499 15.99 17.62 -0.30
CA ASN A 499 15.95 18.43 -1.52
C ASN A 499 14.76 18.06 -2.44
N ALA A 500 14.52 18.94 -3.39
CA ALA A 500 13.82 18.69 -4.63
C ALA A 500 14.59 17.66 -5.48
N GLY A 501 13.87 16.65 -5.96
CA GLY A 501 14.36 15.67 -6.93
C GLY A 501 13.70 15.94 -8.27
N THR A 502 12.59 15.24 -8.55
CA THR A 502 11.75 15.45 -9.74
C THR A 502 11.30 16.90 -9.90
N THR A 503 10.94 17.57 -8.80
CA THR A 503 10.53 18.99 -8.81
C THR A 503 11.66 19.94 -9.24
N ALA A 504 12.92 19.62 -8.91
CA ALA A 504 14.08 20.36 -9.41
C ALA A 504 14.34 20.03 -10.87
N ASN A 505 14.21 18.76 -11.28
CA ASN A 505 14.32 18.36 -12.68
C ASN A 505 13.32 19.12 -13.58
N ASP A 506 12.06 19.21 -13.13
CA ASP A 506 11.00 19.96 -13.81
C ASP A 506 11.29 21.47 -13.86
N ALA A 507 11.72 22.06 -12.74
CA ALA A 507 12.09 23.47 -12.69
C ALA A 507 13.22 23.80 -13.68
N LEU A 508 14.31 23.01 -13.65
CA LEU A 508 15.47 23.18 -14.54
C LEU A 508 15.07 23.01 -16.01
N TRP A 509 14.20 22.04 -16.32
CA TRP A 509 13.69 21.81 -17.68
C TRP A 509 12.86 22.96 -18.24
N MET A 510 12.12 23.62 -17.36
CA MET A 510 11.35 24.82 -17.67
C MET A 510 12.21 26.10 -17.62
N GLY A 511 13.52 25.97 -17.43
CA GLY A 511 14.47 27.07 -17.42
C GLY A 511 14.40 27.93 -16.15
N LEU A 512 13.87 27.41 -15.04
CA LEU A 512 13.83 28.10 -13.76
C LEU A 512 15.08 27.78 -12.93
N PRO A 513 15.90 28.78 -12.54
CA PRO A 513 17.05 28.56 -11.66
C PRO A 513 16.62 27.97 -10.31
N VAL A 514 17.33 26.94 -9.86
CA VAL A 514 17.12 26.28 -8.57
C VAL A 514 18.29 26.61 -7.66
N LEU A 515 18.02 27.26 -6.52
CA LEU A 515 18.99 27.47 -5.45
C LEU A 515 18.82 26.37 -4.41
N THR A 516 19.91 25.66 -4.11
CA THR A 516 19.88 24.55 -3.14
C THR A 516 20.99 24.63 -2.10
N MET A 517 20.77 23.95 -0.98
CA MET A 517 21.78 23.63 0.02
C MET A 517 22.09 22.14 -0.07
N SER A 518 23.36 21.82 -0.32
CA SER A 518 23.85 20.43 -0.40
C SER A 518 24.51 19.98 0.88
N GLY A 519 23.96 18.91 1.48
CA GLY A 519 24.42 18.30 2.72
C GLY A 519 25.29 17.06 2.53
N ARG A 520 25.10 16.06 3.39
CA ARG A 520 25.85 14.80 3.41
C ARG A 520 25.06 13.63 2.80
N ALA A 521 23.78 13.50 3.14
CA ALA A 521 22.93 12.38 2.71
C ALA A 521 22.50 12.46 1.24
N PHE A 522 22.00 11.36 0.67
CA PHE A 522 21.49 11.32 -0.70
C PHE A 522 20.38 12.36 -0.91
N ALA A 523 19.35 12.35 -0.04
CA ALA A 523 18.20 13.23 -0.13
C ALA A 523 18.57 14.73 -0.09
N SER A 524 19.67 15.10 0.56
CA SER A 524 20.14 16.49 0.70
C SER A 524 21.12 16.91 -0.39
N ARG A 525 21.34 16.06 -1.39
CA ARG A 525 22.31 16.30 -2.48
C ARG A 525 21.69 16.16 -3.86
N MET A 526 20.39 15.83 -3.94
CA MET A 526 19.69 15.59 -5.21
C MET A 526 19.75 16.80 -6.13
N ALA A 527 19.29 17.97 -5.69
CA ALA A 527 19.29 19.16 -6.53
C ALA A 527 20.72 19.61 -6.89
N GLY A 528 21.68 19.43 -5.97
CA GLY A 528 23.10 19.71 -6.24
C GLY A 528 23.68 18.82 -7.35
N ALA A 529 23.30 17.54 -7.41
CA ALA A 529 23.70 16.64 -8.49
C ALA A 529 23.12 17.11 -9.83
N LEU A 530 21.84 17.51 -9.86
CA LEU A 530 21.21 18.01 -11.08
C LEU A 530 21.85 19.33 -11.57
N LEU A 531 22.11 20.26 -10.66
CA LEU A 531 22.79 21.53 -10.98
C LEU A 531 24.21 21.33 -11.48
N THR A 532 24.93 20.36 -10.92
CA THR A 532 26.27 19.99 -11.40
C THR A 532 26.20 19.47 -12.83
N ALA A 533 25.26 18.58 -13.12
CA ALA A 533 25.03 18.06 -14.47
C ALA A 533 24.56 19.13 -15.46
N ALA A 534 23.82 20.14 -15.01
CA ALA A 534 23.40 21.30 -15.80
C ALA A 534 24.51 22.35 -16.00
N GLY A 535 25.67 22.22 -15.36
CA GLY A 535 26.75 23.19 -15.43
C GLY A 535 26.51 24.48 -14.63
N LEU A 536 25.76 24.39 -13.53
CA LEU A 536 25.40 25.51 -12.65
C LEU A 536 25.79 25.30 -11.18
N PRO A 537 27.06 24.96 -10.87
CA PRO A 537 27.50 24.76 -9.49
C PRO A 537 27.41 26.03 -8.64
N GLU A 538 27.33 27.22 -9.24
CA GLU A 538 27.17 28.49 -8.52
C GLU A 538 25.84 28.63 -7.77
N LEU A 539 24.87 27.75 -8.01
CA LEU A 539 23.57 27.72 -7.31
C LEU A 539 23.54 26.71 -6.15
N ILE A 540 24.69 26.15 -5.78
CA ILE A 540 24.84 25.17 -4.72
C ILE A 540 25.52 25.85 -3.51
N THR A 541 24.85 25.78 -2.37
CA THR A 541 25.35 26.28 -1.08
C THR A 541 25.55 25.13 -0.09
N HIS A 542 26.22 25.37 1.04
CA HIS A 542 26.59 24.33 2.01
C HIS A 542 26.20 24.64 3.45
N ASP A 543 25.55 25.78 3.68
CA ASP A 543 25.01 26.20 4.95
C ASP A 543 23.83 27.16 4.73
N LEU A 544 22.98 27.31 5.75
CA LEU A 544 21.77 28.10 5.68
C LEU A 544 22.05 29.60 5.48
N GLN A 545 23.19 30.10 5.96
CA GLN A 545 23.56 31.51 5.82
C GLN A 545 23.94 31.82 4.36
N GLY A 546 24.80 31.00 3.75
CA GLY A 546 25.17 31.10 2.34
C GLY A 546 23.96 30.93 1.42
N TYR A 547 23.04 30.03 1.76
CA TYR A 547 21.76 29.90 1.08
C TYR A 547 20.96 31.21 1.14
N GLU A 548 20.80 31.81 2.33
CA GLU A 548 20.07 33.07 2.51
C GLU A 548 20.70 34.21 1.69
N GLU A 549 22.02 34.39 1.81
CA GLU A 549 22.74 35.47 1.14
C GLU A 549 22.60 35.37 -0.38
N LEU A 550 22.79 34.17 -0.94
CA LEU A 550 22.68 33.95 -2.38
C LEU A 550 21.23 34.15 -2.86
N ALA A 551 20.24 33.70 -2.08
CA ALA A 551 18.84 33.94 -2.39
C ALA A 551 18.52 35.45 -2.46
N VAL A 552 18.98 36.24 -1.48
CA VAL A 552 18.76 37.69 -1.43
C VAL A 552 19.46 38.40 -2.59
N GLN A 553 20.70 38.00 -2.90
CA GLN A 553 21.44 38.52 -4.04
C GLN A 553 20.68 38.27 -5.36
N LEU A 554 20.31 37.02 -5.63
CA LEU A 554 19.63 36.64 -6.87
C LEU A 554 18.24 37.26 -6.98
N ALA A 555 17.47 37.27 -5.89
CA ALA A 555 16.12 37.84 -5.87
C ALA A 555 16.09 39.34 -6.13
N SER A 556 17.20 40.03 -5.87
CA SER A 556 17.39 41.46 -6.08
C SER A 556 18.01 41.79 -7.46
N ASP A 557 18.61 40.81 -8.13
CA ASP A 557 19.30 40.99 -9.41
C ASP A 557 18.59 40.27 -10.57
N LYS A 558 17.68 41.00 -11.22
CA LYS A 558 16.95 40.51 -12.41
C LYS A 558 17.87 40.16 -13.59
N LYS A 559 19.04 40.81 -13.71
CA LYS A 559 19.99 40.54 -14.80
C LYS A 559 20.69 39.20 -14.56
N ALA A 560 21.10 38.93 -13.32
CA ALA A 560 21.65 37.64 -12.93
C ALA A 560 20.65 36.49 -13.17
N LEU A 561 19.39 36.65 -12.72
CA LEU A 561 18.35 35.64 -12.97
C LEU A 561 18.11 35.41 -14.47
N LYS A 562 18.06 36.47 -15.29
CA LYS A 562 17.93 36.33 -16.74
C LYS A 562 19.12 35.57 -17.36
N ALA A 563 20.34 35.83 -16.90
CA ALA A 563 21.53 35.12 -17.36
C ALA A 563 21.50 33.64 -16.99
N LEU A 564 21.08 33.29 -15.76
CA LEU A 564 20.92 31.91 -15.33
C LEU A 564 19.86 31.16 -16.13
N ARG A 565 18.73 31.81 -16.43
CA ARG A 565 17.71 31.24 -17.32
C ARG A 565 18.26 30.94 -18.71
N GLN A 566 19.06 31.83 -19.27
CA GLN A 566 19.68 31.60 -20.58
C GLN A 566 20.62 30.38 -20.52
N LYS A 567 21.47 30.29 -19.50
CA LYS A 567 22.33 29.11 -19.31
C LYS A 567 21.53 27.80 -19.22
N LEU A 568 20.36 27.81 -18.56
CA LEU A 568 19.49 26.64 -18.47
C LEU A 568 18.86 26.26 -19.81
N LEU A 569 18.47 27.24 -20.63
CA LEU A 569 17.98 26.95 -21.98
C LEU A 569 19.07 26.29 -22.82
N ASP A 570 20.32 26.77 -22.73
CA ASP A 570 21.45 26.18 -23.43
C ASP A 570 21.79 24.77 -22.88
N ALA A 571 21.71 24.59 -21.55
CA ALA A 571 21.91 23.30 -20.89
C ALA A 571 20.82 22.28 -21.23
N LYS A 572 19.58 22.72 -21.50
CA LYS A 572 18.50 21.84 -21.92
C LYS A 572 18.83 21.05 -23.18
N GLU A 573 19.55 21.68 -24.11
CA GLU A 573 19.95 21.07 -25.37
C GLU A 573 21.28 20.32 -25.29
N ASN A 574 22.22 20.80 -24.46
CA ASN A 574 23.63 20.38 -24.53
C ASN A 574 24.15 19.65 -23.28
N SER A 575 23.41 19.66 -22.17
CA SER A 575 23.87 19.07 -20.91
C SER A 575 23.47 17.59 -20.79
N PRO A 576 24.26 16.78 -20.07
CA PRO A 576 23.90 15.39 -19.82
C PRO A 576 22.68 15.23 -18.89
N LEU A 577 22.23 16.29 -18.20
CA LEU A 577 21.08 16.24 -17.29
C LEU A 577 19.80 15.75 -17.98
N PHE A 578 19.59 16.15 -19.24
CA PHE A 578 18.40 15.81 -19.99
C PHE A 578 18.67 14.85 -21.15
N ASP A 579 19.90 14.36 -21.32
CA ASP A 579 20.23 13.38 -22.35
C ASP A 579 19.90 11.96 -21.87
N SER A 580 18.62 11.61 -21.93
CA SER A 580 18.10 10.31 -21.50
C SER A 580 18.64 9.16 -22.34
N GLU A 581 19.00 9.39 -23.61
CA GLU A 581 19.61 8.36 -24.43
C GLU A 581 21.01 8.02 -23.95
N LYS A 582 21.84 9.02 -23.67
CA LYS A 582 23.17 8.83 -23.08
C LYS A 582 23.06 8.19 -21.71
N PHE A 583 22.09 8.59 -20.89
CA PHE A 583 21.81 7.95 -19.60
C PHE A 583 21.53 6.46 -19.79
N THR A 584 20.56 6.09 -20.64
CA THR A 584 20.17 4.70 -20.89
C THR A 584 21.35 3.86 -21.40
N ARG A 585 22.09 4.35 -22.40
CA ARG A 585 23.29 3.65 -22.92
C ARG A 585 24.36 3.45 -21.85
N ASN A 586 24.54 4.41 -20.94
CA ASN A 586 25.49 4.28 -19.84
C ASN A 586 25.00 3.27 -18.80
N LEU A 587 23.69 3.21 -18.54
CA LEU A 587 23.09 2.27 -17.60
C LEU A 587 23.19 0.84 -18.13
N GLU A 588 22.88 0.63 -19.39
CA GLU A 588 23.02 -0.65 -20.09
C GLU A 588 24.43 -1.20 -20.03
N LYS A 589 25.46 -0.34 -20.21
CA LYS A 589 26.86 -0.73 -20.03
C LYS A 589 27.16 -1.21 -18.61
N GLN A 590 26.48 -0.69 -17.59
CA GLN A 590 26.63 -1.19 -16.21
C GLN A 590 25.91 -2.53 -16.05
N TYR A 591 24.71 -2.66 -16.60
CA TYR A 591 23.94 -3.91 -16.56
C TYR A 591 24.68 -5.07 -17.23
N VAL A 592 25.24 -4.87 -18.43
CA VAL A 592 26.07 -5.88 -19.11
C VAL A 592 27.23 -6.33 -18.22
N LYS A 593 27.98 -5.38 -17.66
CA LYS A 593 29.12 -5.68 -16.77
C LYS A 593 28.71 -6.47 -15.52
N LEU A 594 27.55 -6.16 -14.93
CA LEU A 594 27.06 -6.87 -13.76
C LEU A 594 26.68 -8.31 -14.10
N VAL A 595 26.00 -8.53 -15.23
CA VAL A 595 25.59 -9.87 -15.69
C VAL A 595 26.81 -10.69 -16.11
N GLU A 596 27.79 -10.11 -16.79
CA GLU A 596 29.05 -10.77 -17.16
C GLU A 596 29.89 -11.18 -15.94
N ALA A 597 29.76 -10.45 -14.83
CA ALA A 597 30.46 -10.75 -13.58
C ALA A 597 29.78 -11.84 -12.73
N LEU A 598 28.59 -12.32 -13.10
CA LEU A 598 27.91 -13.39 -12.38
C LEU A 598 28.67 -14.72 -12.53
N PRO A 599 28.83 -15.49 -11.43
CA PRO A 599 29.46 -16.80 -11.50
C PRO A 599 28.60 -17.79 -12.31
N GLU A 600 29.25 -18.77 -12.93
CA GLU A 600 28.59 -19.89 -13.63
C GLU A 600 27.51 -20.54 -12.75
N ALA A 601 26.39 -20.91 -13.35
CA ALA A 601 25.26 -21.49 -12.62
C ALA A 601 25.60 -22.90 -12.10
N VAL A 602 25.36 -23.14 -10.81
CA VAL A 602 25.17 -24.51 -10.32
C VAL A 602 23.66 -24.78 -10.44
N PRO A 603 23.23 -25.83 -11.17
CA PRO A 603 21.82 -26.14 -11.30
C PRO A 603 21.26 -26.61 -9.95
N GLU A 604 20.56 -25.71 -9.25
CA GLU A 604 19.74 -26.07 -8.10
C GLU A 604 18.28 -26.27 -8.56
N PRO A 605 17.66 -27.42 -8.26
CA PRO A 605 16.24 -27.61 -8.52
C PRO A 605 15.44 -26.61 -7.71
N LEU A 606 14.31 -26.15 -8.28
CA LEU A 606 13.35 -25.32 -7.55
C LEU A 606 13.04 -26.00 -6.20
N PRO A 607 13.18 -25.31 -5.06
CA PRO A 607 12.79 -25.89 -3.79
C PRO A 607 11.32 -26.31 -3.87
N GLU A 608 11.04 -27.60 -3.64
CA GLU A 608 9.67 -28.10 -3.57
C GLU A 608 8.90 -27.26 -2.55
N ALA A 609 7.71 -26.82 -2.92
CA ALA A 609 6.84 -26.05 -2.05
C ALA A 609 6.62 -26.85 -0.76
N SER A 610 7.29 -26.46 0.33
CA SER A 610 7.01 -27.10 1.61
C SER A 610 5.55 -26.80 1.96
N PRO A 611 4.73 -27.80 2.35
CA PRO A 611 3.37 -27.55 2.82
C PRO A 611 3.33 -26.62 4.05
N GLU A 612 4.47 -26.34 4.67
CA GLU A 612 4.64 -25.43 5.80
C GLU A 612 5.00 -23.99 5.38
N ALA A 613 5.40 -23.75 4.12
CA ALA A 613 5.61 -22.43 3.53
C ALA A 613 4.33 -21.85 2.89
N ILE A 614 3.25 -22.64 2.80
CA ILE A 614 1.88 -22.15 2.55
C ILE A 614 1.23 -21.78 3.89
N ARG A 615 1.94 -21.00 4.70
CA ARG A 615 1.30 -20.03 5.57
C ARG A 615 1.57 -18.70 4.91
N GLU A 616 0.55 -18.20 4.23
CA GLU A 616 0.54 -16.82 3.74
C GLU A 616 1.14 -15.90 4.81
N PRO A 617 1.98 -14.91 4.43
CA PRO A 617 2.09 -13.73 5.25
C PRO A 617 0.65 -13.23 5.40
N GLN A 618 0.10 -13.27 6.62
CA GLN A 618 -1.16 -12.57 6.86
C GLN A 618 -0.96 -11.15 6.30
N PRO A 619 -1.89 -10.63 5.46
CA PRO A 619 -1.87 -9.20 5.15
C PRO A 619 -1.75 -8.50 6.48
N GLU A 620 -0.78 -7.57 6.64
CA GLU A 620 -0.49 -6.91 7.93
C GLU A 620 -1.78 -6.80 8.70
N ALA A 621 -1.89 -7.68 9.69
CA ALA A 621 -3.09 -7.78 10.45
C ALA A 621 -3.20 -6.40 11.08
N SER A 622 -4.25 -5.66 10.72
CA SER A 622 -4.94 -5.03 11.81
C SER A 622 -5.11 -6.11 12.86
N HIS A 623 -4.64 -5.88 14.08
CA HIS A 623 -4.63 -6.89 15.14
C HIS A 623 -6.06 -7.34 15.57
N ALA A 624 -7.03 -7.38 14.65
CA ALA A 624 -8.42 -7.78 14.81
C ALA A 624 -8.72 -9.22 14.40
N SER A 625 -7.97 -9.83 13.48
CA SER A 625 -8.39 -11.12 12.87
C SER A 625 -8.04 -12.37 13.67
N ASP A 626 -7.29 -12.25 14.77
CA ASP A 626 -6.98 -13.38 15.66
C ASP A 626 -7.97 -13.56 16.84
N VAL A 627 -9.05 -12.77 16.90
CA VAL A 627 -10.08 -12.96 17.94
C VAL A 627 -11.21 -13.88 17.45
N VAL A 628 -10.88 -15.13 17.16
CA VAL A 628 -11.80 -16.20 17.58
C VAL A 628 -11.57 -16.31 19.08
N VAL A 629 -12.54 -15.96 19.92
CA VAL A 629 -12.41 -16.13 21.39
C VAL A 629 -11.98 -17.57 21.70
N PRO A 630 -10.72 -17.85 22.09
CA PRO A 630 -10.25 -19.22 22.28
C PRO A 630 -10.05 -19.50 23.79
N ILE A 631 -10.65 -20.57 24.29
CA ILE A 631 -10.30 -21.12 25.60
C ILE A 631 -9.23 -22.19 25.39
N THR A 632 -7.98 -21.85 25.72
CA THR A 632 -6.80 -22.70 26.06
C THR A 632 -6.67 -24.13 25.48
N ARG A 633 -5.71 -24.28 24.53
CA ARG A 633 -4.83 -25.42 24.13
C ARG A 633 -5.16 -26.88 24.49
N HIS A 634 -5.22 -27.74 23.45
CA HIS A 634 -4.18 -28.73 23.09
C HIS A 634 -4.46 -29.37 21.71
N THR A 635 -3.59 -29.17 20.72
CA THR A 635 -3.74 -29.71 19.36
C THR A 635 -2.81 -30.90 19.07
N LYS A 636 -3.34 -31.93 18.42
CA LYS A 636 -2.59 -32.89 17.59
C LYS A 636 -3.20 -32.91 16.18
N LYS A 637 -2.34 -32.78 15.16
CA LYS A 637 -2.65 -32.82 13.71
C LYS A 637 -3.41 -34.11 13.33
N VAL A 638 -4.40 -34.01 12.43
CA VAL A 638 -5.02 -35.16 11.72
C VAL A 638 -4.97 -34.91 10.20
N PRO A 639 -4.69 -35.93 9.36
CA PRO A 639 -4.37 -35.74 7.93
C PRO A 639 -5.62 -35.64 7.03
N GLU A 640 -5.43 -35.02 5.86
CA GLU A 640 -6.40 -34.89 4.76
C GLU A 640 -7.02 -36.24 4.35
N LYS A 641 -8.35 -36.27 4.18
CA LYS A 641 -9.08 -37.43 3.66
C LYS A 641 -9.97 -37.06 2.49
N LYS A 642 -9.96 -37.92 1.46
CA LYS A 642 -10.73 -37.85 0.22
C LYS A 642 -12.22 -37.54 0.45
N VAL A 643 -12.72 -36.55 -0.28
CA VAL A 643 -14.11 -36.07 -0.29
C VAL A 643 -15.05 -37.15 -0.82
N SER A 644 -16.22 -37.33 -0.19
CA SER A 644 -17.22 -38.31 -0.62
C SER A 644 -17.93 -37.88 -1.91
N LYS A 645 -18.44 -38.83 -2.71
CA LYS A 645 -19.10 -38.54 -4.00
C LYS A 645 -20.36 -37.67 -3.88
N VAL A 646 -21.08 -37.74 -2.75
CA VAL A 646 -22.25 -36.89 -2.46
C VAL A 646 -21.80 -35.48 -2.07
N THR A 647 -20.70 -35.38 -1.30
CA THR A 647 -20.09 -34.09 -0.95
C THR A 647 -19.65 -33.34 -2.20
N ALA A 648 -19.09 -34.01 -3.20
CA ALA A 648 -18.73 -33.39 -4.48
C ALA A 648 -19.95 -32.80 -5.21
N VAL A 649 -21.10 -33.48 -5.18
CA VAL A 649 -22.35 -33.00 -5.82
C VAL A 649 -22.98 -31.84 -5.07
N VAL A 650 -22.93 -31.84 -3.73
CA VAL A 650 -23.37 -30.70 -2.92
C VAL A 650 -22.48 -29.48 -3.18
N MET A 651 -21.16 -29.66 -3.23
CA MET A 651 -20.21 -28.59 -3.57
C MET A 651 -20.41 -28.04 -4.98
N GLU A 652 -20.68 -28.89 -5.97
CA GLU A 652 -20.99 -28.45 -7.35
C GLU A 652 -22.30 -27.62 -7.38
N ALA A 653 -23.34 -28.08 -6.69
CA ALA A 653 -24.60 -27.37 -6.60
C ALA A 653 -24.48 -26.04 -5.84
N GLU A 654 -23.65 -25.97 -4.80
CA GLU A 654 -23.34 -24.72 -4.09
C GLU A 654 -22.53 -23.76 -4.96
N GLY A 655 -21.57 -24.26 -5.76
CA GLY A 655 -20.84 -23.45 -6.73
C GLY A 655 -21.72 -22.79 -7.79
N HIS A 656 -22.90 -23.34 -8.08
CA HIS A 656 -23.93 -22.68 -8.90
C HIS A 656 -24.73 -21.64 -8.12
N GLN A 657 -25.05 -21.89 -6.85
CA GLN A 657 -25.75 -20.93 -5.98
C GLN A 657 -24.92 -19.67 -5.71
N VAL A 658 -23.60 -19.81 -5.51
CA VAL A 658 -22.66 -18.69 -5.34
C VAL A 658 -22.63 -17.78 -6.59
N ARG A 659 -22.89 -18.34 -7.77
CA ARG A 659 -23.01 -17.60 -9.03
C ARG A 659 -24.42 -17.07 -9.31
N GLY A 660 -25.35 -17.22 -8.35
CA GLY A 660 -26.76 -16.83 -8.48
C GLY A 660 -27.61 -17.77 -9.35
N ASP A 661 -27.07 -18.90 -9.80
CA ASP A 661 -27.76 -19.83 -10.69
C ASP A 661 -28.41 -21.00 -9.92
N ILE A 662 -29.52 -20.68 -9.25
CA ILE A 662 -30.27 -21.65 -8.45
C ILE A 662 -30.84 -22.79 -9.31
N ASN A 663 -31.16 -22.51 -10.59
CA ASN A 663 -31.68 -23.52 -11.51
C ASN A 663 -30.62 -24.56 -11.90
N ALA A 664 -29.37 -24.14 -12.12
CA ALA A 664 -28.26 -25.06 -12.33
C ALA A 664 -27.99 -25.91 -11.08
N ALA A 665 -28.08 -25.34 -9.88
CA ALA A 665 -27.95 -26.09 -8.63
C ALA A 665 -29.01 -27.20 -8.50
N ILE A 666 -30.28 -26.90 -8.80
CA ILE A 666 -31.37 -27.88 -8.85
C ILE A 666 -31.11 -28.94 -9.93
N ALA A 667 -30.61 -28.54 -11.10
CA ALA A 667 -30.29 -29.45 -12.19
C ALA A 667 -29.17 -30.44 -11.82
N THR A 668 -28.15 -29.99 -11.07
CA THR A 668 -27.07 -30.82 -10.54
C THR A 668 -27.62 -31.91 -9.61
N TYR A 669 -28.52 -31.56 -8.69
CA TYR A 669 -29.19 -32.53 -7.83
C TYR A 669 -30.07 -33.52 -8.61
N ARG A 670 -30.86 -33.05 -9.58
CA ARG A 670 -31.67 -33.94 -10.45
C ARG A 670 -30.80 -34.91 -11.25
N ARG A 671 -29.64 -34.46 -11.75
CA ARG A 671 -28.70 -35.30 -12.49
C ARG A 671 -28.12 -36.40 -11.60
N TRP A 672 -27.75 -36.06 -10.36
CA TRP A 672 -27.28 -37.05 -9.37
C TRP A 672 -28.34 -38.11 -9.09
N LEU A 673 -29.57 -37.70 -8.77
CA LEU A 673 -30.67 -38.60 -8.41
C LEU A 673 -31.07 -39.55 -9.56
N ARG A 674 -30.98 -39.08 -10.81
CA ARG A 674 -31.12 -39.95 -12.00
C ARG A 674 -30.01 -40.98 -12.08
N ARG A 675 -28.76 -40.58 -11.82
CA ARG A 675 -27.60 -41.48 -11.89
C ARG A 675 -27.68 -42.58 -10.83
N THR A 676 -28.11 -42.24 -9.62
CA THR A 676 -28.23 -43.19 -8.51
C THR A 676 -29.54 -43.97 -8.51
N HIS A 677 -30.47 -43.66 -9.43
CA HIS A 677 -31.83 -44.22 -9.48
C HIS A 677 -32.58 -44.07 -8.14
N ASN A 678 -32.32 -42.99 -7.39
CA ASN A 678 -32.81 -42.76 -6.02
C ASN A 678 -32.47 -43.88 -5.01
N ASN A 679 -31.47 -44.71 -5.28
CA ASN A 679 -31.15 -45.90 -4.48
C ASN A 679 -29.86 -45.77 -3.66
N SER A 680 -29.16 -44.63 -3.69
CA SER A 680 -27.96 -44.46 -2.86
C SER A 680 -28.34 -44.14 -1.41
N PRO A 681 -27.64 -44.68 -0.39
CA PRO A 681 -27.97 -44.49 1.04
C PRO A 681 -27.97 -43.03 1.52
N SER A 682 -27.44 -42.11 0.70
CA SER A 682 -27.28 -40.69 1.00
C SER A 682 -28.12 -39.79 0.08
N ASP A 683 -28.95 -40.36 -0.79
CA ASP A 683 -29.77 -39.59 -1.72
C ASP A 683 -30.84 -38.73 -1.01
N TRP A 684 -31.23 -39.10 0.21
CA TRP A 684 -32.13 -38.32 1.06
C TRP A 684 -31.58 -36.92 1.35
N ILE A 685 -30.25 -36.74 1.43
CA ILE A 685 -29.59 -35.44 1.61
C ILE A 685 -29.76 -34.59 0.35
N VAL A 686 -29.58 -35.20 -0.81
CA VAL A 686 -29.74 -34.54 -2.12
C VAL A 686 -31.20 -34.17 -2.37
N GLN A 687 -32.13 -35.08 -2.05
CA GLN A 687 -33.57 -34.83 -2.12
C GLN A 687 -34.01 -33.69 -1.19
N PHE A 688 -33.45 -33.64 0.02
CA PHE A 688 -33.73 -32.56 0.97
C PHE A 688 -33.21 -31.20 0.49
N ASN A 689 -31.91 -31.11 0.15
CA ASN A 689 -31.29 -29.86 -0.30
C ASN A 689 -31.96 -29.33 -1.58
N MET A 690 -32.28 -30.22 -2.52
CA MET A 690 -33.04 -29.85 -3.72
C MET A 690 -34.45 -29.33 -3.36
N GLY A 691 -35.13 -29.93 -2.40
CA GLY A 691 -36.45 -29.48 -1.96
C GLY A 691 -36.43 -28.10 -1.28
N VAL A 692 -35.35 -27.74 -0.58
CA VAL A 692 -35.16 -26.37 -0.06
C VAL A 692 -35.03 -25.38 -1.20
N LEU A 693 -34.17 -25.65 -2.18
CA LEU A 693 -33.99 -24.76 -3.34
C LEU A 693 -35.26 -24.61 -4.18
N LEU A 694 -35.99 -25.71 -4.39
CA LEU A 694 -37.28 -25.70 -5.12
C LEU A 694 -38.32 -24.82 -4.42
N ARG A 695 -38.33 -24.82 -3.08
CA ARG A 695 -39.22 -23.93 -2.31
C ARG A 695 -38.80 -22.47 -2.46
N ASP A 696 -37.51 -22.18 -2.41
CA ASP A 696 -36.99 -20.81 -2.47
C ASP A 696 -37.22 -20.17 -3.87
N VAL A 697 -37.33 -20.99 -4.94
CA VAL A 697 -37.76 -20.54 -6.29
C VAL A 697 -39.28 -20.62 -6.53
N GLY A 698 -40.07 -20.92 -5.50
CA GLY A 698 -41.54 -20.92 -5.54
C GLY A 698 -42.20 -22.20 -6.06
N ASP A 699 -41.45 -23.26 -6.40
CA ASP A 699 -42.00 -24.55 -6.81
C ASP A 699 -42.34 -25.44 -5.60
N THR A 700 -43.39 -25.03 -4.89
CA THR A 700 -43.84 -25.66 -3.64
C THR A 700 -44.29 -27.11 -3.83
N LYS A 701 -44.84 -27.47 -5.00
CA LYS A 701 -45.25 -28.83 -5.31
C LYS A 701 -44.06 -29.77 -5.43
N ALA A 702 -43.06 -29.40 -6.24
CA ALA A 702 -41.87 -30.23 -6.41
C ALA A 702 -41.03 -30.28 -5.13
N ALA A 703 -40.97 -29.19 -4.37
CA ALA A 703 -40.35 -29.16 -3.05
C ALA A 703 -41.02 -30.16 -2.09
N LYS A 704 -42.35 -30.22 -2.05
CA LYS A 704 -43.12 -31.18 -1.23
C LYS A 704 -42.80 -32.63 -1.62
N GLU A 705 -42.77 -32.92 -2.92
CA GLU A 705 -42.46 -34.25 -3.45
C GLU A 705 -41.02 -34.69 -3.10
N ALA A 706 -40.05 -33.78 -3.20
CA ALA A 706 -38.66 -34.03 -2.83
C ALA A 706 -38.51 -34.30 -1.32
N MET A 707 -39.22 -33.57 -0.47
CA MET A 707 -39.24 -33.79 0.98
C MET A 707 -39.87 -35.14 1.34
N LEU A 708 -40.97 -35.53 0.69
CA LEU A 708 -41.57 -36.87 0.86
C LEU A 708 -40.65 -37.99 0.35
N ALA A 709 -39.88 -37.74 -0.73
CA ALA A 709 -38.89 -38.69 -1.23
C ALA A 709 -37.73 -38.87 -0.24
N ALA A 710 -37.26 -37.79 0.38
CA ALA A 710 -36.26 -37.86 1.45
C ALA A 710 -36.76 -38.69 2.64
N LEU A 711 -38.03 -38.51 3.06
CA LEU A 711 -38.64 -39.31 4.13
C LEU A 711 -38.86 -40.77 3.76
N ARG A 712 -39.14 -41.11 2.50
CA ARG A 712 -39.25 -42.52 2.11
C ARG A 712 -37.94 -43.27 2.31
N GLN A 713 -36.81 -42.60 2.11
CA GLN A 713 -35.50 -43.21 2.27
C GLN A 713 -34.95 -43.10 3.69
N LYS A 714 -35.25 -42.02 4.42
CA LYS A 714 -34.92 -41.85 5.84
C LYS A 714 -36.20 -41.43 6.58
N PRO A 715 -37.07 -42.39 6.98
CA PRO A 715 -38.38 -42.10 7.58
C PRO A 715 -38.28 -41.16 8.78
N ASP A 716 -37.32 -41.40 9.65
CA ASP A 716 -36.94 -40.67 10.85
C ASP A 716 -36.29 -39.30 10.59
N PHE A 717 -36.14 -38.87 9.34
CA PHE A 717 -35.56 -37.58 9.00
C PHE A 717 -36.48 -36.39 9.31
N ALA A 718 -36.37 -35.91 10.55
CA ALA A 718 -37.23 -34.86 11.09
C ALA A 718 -37.21 -33.54 10.30
N LEU A 719 -36.14 -33.22 9.57
CA LEU A 719 -36.04 -31.97 8.78
C LEU A 719 -37.11 -31.94 7.68
N ALA A 720 -37.24 -33.04 6.93
CA ALA A 720 -38.21 -33.13 5.84
C ALA A 720 -39.65 -33.21 6.35
N ARG A 721 -39.91 -33.84 7.51
CA ARG A 721 -41.25 -33.84 8.13
C ARG A 721 -41.71 -32.44 8.51
N LYS A 722 -40.82 -31.67 9.17
CA LYS A 722 -41.15 -30.30 9.58
C LYS A 722 -41.28 -29.34 8.40
N ALA A 723 -40.45 -29.49 7.36
CA ALA A 723 -40.60 -28.74 6.12
C ALA A 723 -41.97 -29.03 5.47
N LEU A 724 -42.41 -30.29 5.46
CA LEU A 724 -43.74 -30.68 4.98
C LEU A 724 -44.88 -30.08 5.80
N GLU A 725 -44.76 -30.08 7.13
CA GLU A 725 -45.75 -29.49 8.04
C GLU A 725 -45.93 -27.97 7.82
N GLN A 726 -44.81 -27.25 7.62
CA GLN A 726 -44.79 -25.82 7.31
C GLN A 726 -45.37 -25.50 5.93
N MET A 727 -45.28 -26.44 4.98
CA MET A 727 -45.85 -26.30 3.63
C MET A 727 -47.34 -26.67 3.58
N THR A 728 -47.91 -27.22 4.67
CA THR A 728 -49.35 -27.52 4.80
C THR A 728 -50.12 -26.49 5.62
N THR A 729 -49.44 -25.50 6.22
CA THR A 729 -50.07 -24.44 7.05
C THR A 729 -50.30 -23.11 6.31
N HIS A 730 -50.21 -23.09 4.98
CA HIS A 730 -50.59 -21.95 4.11
C HIS A 730 -51.54 -22.37 3.00
#